data_AF-A0A1E5GTX1-F1
#
_entry.id   AF-A0A1E5GTX1-F1
#
_cell.length_a   1.000
_cell.length_b   1.000
_cell.length_c   1.000
_cell.angle_alpha   90.00
_cell.angle_beta   90.00
_cell.angle_gamma   90.00
#
_symmetry.space_group_name_H-M   'P 1'
#
loop_
_entity.id
_entity.type
_entity.pdbx_description
1 polymer ?
#
loop_
_entity_poly.entity_id
_entity_poly.type
_entity_poly.pdbx_seq_one_letter_code
_entity_poly.pdbx_strand_id
1 'polypeptide(L)'
;MIKQYQTELNDQKKDFKENSDTQKENWEHFVDLNKEILEGVDPGGKLTAELIEARKPTEKPAFPTIGDRLNTELGNLAEFRFEESIIDKMKNEFSERAVSPLWFGAVGDGITDDGAAIKATHAFANSIGAPVFYPNKEYLLSDVYDIEIKTDVDWNLSTLIIDDKKYPEKPVFKMVSGKKISIDPALFEKYLPLKPDLMMNIPELSGHGEILVRFTDEVNKISKRYGTNADDGKPRMDFVKFDDTGDMKNQLAHEYSRLDSVLIEEMPSHYLTLKSGKFISTGDLQRPNYYARGIAIERSKVKITNISQSMIKNTKETAPCAGFLSISNCADVIIENCSISPRKADTVGSYGLKAENTVNLLISGFIGTDYTSDKNAKSEYWGVMSGFNMKDTVIENSEMNRVDSHTYSHNITVRGSKIFGAGMTLSGGGKLSITDSEFYCNDIISLRKDYGSSWNGFLYINNVRHYPKNMYGLIQASPVPTHDFGYECHLFAKIHVENYYIYHSDSVYALHRMLKINDFSKETSTEKYVNGGYHLANEIYLKNVKVVNKVELEGIVLFSTTNFLEMKSKVNGLFKEVNGQLKIVGNIRITLEDVDLYDFGRYKGAKAGILECSITGEKSNLPGYTGYTEAFLSNPSSLFFDISVSNCKNLSIAIGAHPANCNIDHCDILKFYSSSGGSRTVASISDTFFNASIHSDSASNMLYRTSSQSILIACFLSVPKKNDKTIEGEIIGTYEFLKKNIANSIANTSICLQGVILDNAIDKRSIEMPEFGLFYGNWHSQSTLYRVVGTGIQRPATPPNGFVYRNTEDSTIKTFFEGKWYPIQG
;
A
#
# COMPACT_ATOMS: atom_id res chain seq x y z
N MET A 1 22.83 103.22 -40.08
CA MET A 1 22.66 102.15 -39.07
C MET A 1 23.01 100.75 -39.61
N ILE A 2 22.31 100.17 -40.60
CA ILE A 2 22.61 98.79 -41.08
C ILE A 2 24.05 98.61 -41.62
N LYS A 3 24.57 99.58 -42.40
CA LYS A 3 25.96 99.55 -42.87
C LYS A 3 27.01 99.58 -41.75
N GLN A 4 26.71 100.25 -40.64
CA GLN A 4 27.64 100.41 -39.51
C GLN A 4 27.74 99.12 -38.69
N TYR A 5 26.60 98.45 -38.47
CA TYR A 5 26.55 97.12 -37.86
C TYR A 5 27.24 96.03 -38.71
N GLN A 6 27.15 96.13 -40.05
CA GLN A 6 27.85 95.18 -40.93
C GLN A 6 29.37 95.35 -40.89
N THR A 7 29.86 96.59 -40.77
CA THR A 7 31.28 96.86 -40.59
C THR A 7 31.76 96.31 -39.25
N GLU A 8 31.06 96.60 -38.14
CA GLU A 8 31.41 96.09 -36.81
C GLU A 8 31.38 94.55 -36.74
N LEU A 9 30.41 93.88 -37.36
CA LEU A 9 30.35 92.42 -37.41
C LEU A 9 31.50 91.81 -38.23
N ASN A 10 31.92 92.49 -39.31
CA ASN A 10 33.05 92.04 -40.13
C ASN A 10 34.38 92.25 -39.42
N ASP A 11 34.54 93.35 -38.69
CA ASP A 11 35.72 93.62 -37.87
C ASP A 11 35.80 92.61 -36.70
N GLN A 12 34.69 92.31 -36.02
CA GLN A 12 34.65 91.25 -35.00
C GLN A 12 34.96 89.86 -35.56
N LYS A 13 34.47 89.53 -36.76
CA LYS A 13 34.82 88.26 -37.43
C LYS A 13 36.29 88.20 -37.80
N LYS A 14 36.87 89.33 -38.20
CA LYS A 14 38.29 89.43 -38.52
C LYS A 14 39.14 89.31 -37.26
N ASP A 15 38.81 90.01 -36.18
CA ASP A 15 39.49 89.90 -34.88
C ASP A 15 39.36 88.50 -34.28
N PHE A 16 38.21 87.84 -34.43
CA PHE A 16 38.03 86.46 -33.98
C PHE A 16 38.87 85.49 -34.80
N LYS A 17 38.95 85.70 -36.12
CA LYS A 17 39.76 84.87 -37.01
C LYS A 17 41.25 85.10 -36.76
N GLU A 18 41.69 86.34 -36.60
CA GLU A 18 43.09 86.69 -36.27
C GLU A 18 43.48 86.17 -34.89
N ASN A 19 42.62 86.27 -33.86
CA ASN A 19 42.86 85.63 -32.55
C ASN A 19 42.87 84.10 -32.63
N SER A 20 41.97 83.49 -33.40
CA SER A 20 41.95 82.04 -33.61
C SER A 20 43.22 81.57 -34.32
N ASP A 21 43.66 82.31 -35.35
CA ASP A 21 44.85 81.98 -36.12
C ASP A 21 46.13 82.18 -35.26
N THR A 22 46.20 83.24 -34.43
CA THR A 22 47.32 83.41 -33.47
C THR A 22 47.28 82.42 -32.31
N GLN A 23 46.11 82.01 -31.81
CA GLN A 23 46.02 80.93 -30.82
C GLN A 23 46.43 79.59 -31.42
N LYS A 24 46.09 79.36 -32.69
CA LYS A 24 46.49 78.17 -33.42
C LYS A 24 47.99 78.15 -33.69
N GLU A 25 48.59 79.27 -34.10
CA GLU A 25 50.05 79.42 -34.21
C GLU A 25 50.74 79.25 -32.85
N ASN A 26 50.20 79.79 -31.77
CA ASN A 26 50.74 79.60 -30.41
C ASN A 26 50.64 78.15 -29.94
N TRP A 27 49.56 77.44 -30.30
CA TRP A 27 49.39 76.02 -30.00
C TRP A 27 50.32 75.15 -30.85
N GLU A 28 50.43 75.42 -32.15
CA GLU A 28 51.36 74.73 -33.04
C GLU A 28 52.82 74.97 -32.59
N HIS A 29 53.15 76.20 -32.20
CA HIS A 29 54.46 76.53 -31.63
C HIS A 29 54.71 75.85 -30.28
N PHE A 30 53.70 75.76 -29.41
CA PHE A 30 53.78 75.02 -28.15
C PHE A 30 53.98 73.52 -28.39
N VAL A 31 53.25 72.92 -29.34
CA VAL A 31 53.39 71.52 -29.71
C VAL A 31 54.76 71.24 -30.32
N ASP A 32 55.29 72.15 -31.16
CA ASP A 32 56.62 72.01 -31.74
C ASP A 32 57.76 72.19 -30.71
N LEU A 33 57.65 73.15 -29.79
CA LEU A 33 58.62 73.34 -28.70
C LEU A 33 58.65 72.15 -27.72
N ASN A 34 57.49 71.52 -27.50
CA ASN A 34 57.36 70.38 -26.61
C ASN A 34 57.35 69.05 -27.37
N LYS A 35 57.66 69.04 -28.67
CA LYS A 35 57.49 67.86 -29.53
C LYS A 35 58.30 66.66 -29.05
N GLU A 36 59.55 66.87 -28.63
CA GLU A 36 60.38 65.80 -28.06
C GLU A 36 59.83 65.27 -26.72
N ILE A 37 59.20 66.14 -25.92
CA ILE A 37 58.54 65.77 -24.66
C ILE A 37 57.24 65.01 -24.94
N LEU A 38 56.43 65.50 -25.88
CA LEU A 38 55.17 64.87 -26.28
C LEU A 38 55.40 63.52 -26.98
N GLU A 39 56.41 63.41 -27.86
CA GLU A 39 56.84 62.14 -28.46
C GLU A 39 57.52 61.21 -27.46
N GLY A 40 58.19 61.74 -26.43
CA GLY A 40 58.76 60.94 -25.34
C GLY A 40 57.71 60.39 -24.36
N VAL A 41 56.56 61.07 -24.24
CA VAL A 41 55.47 60.72 -23.32
C VAL A 41 54.36 59.91 -24.00
N ASP A 42 54.05 60.21 -25.26
CA ASP A 42 53.08 59.50 -26.10
C ASP A 42 53.60 59.39 -27.56
N PRO A 43 54.58 58.51 -27.83
CA PRO A 43 55.18 58.35 -29.15
C PRO A 43 54.13 58.07 -30.23
N GLY A 44 53.97 58.99 -31.18
CA GLY A 44 52.98 58.89 -32.25
C GLY A 44 51.51 59.08 -31.82
N GLY A 45 51.24 59.59 -30.61
CA GLY A 45 49.89 59.89 -30.13
C GLY A 45 49.03 58.66 -29.84
N LYS A 46 49.66 57.49 -29.66
CA LYS A 46 48.97 56.20 -29.49
C LYS A 46 48.14 56.14 -28.21
N LEU A 47 48.68 56.58 -27.07
CA LEU A 47 47.94 56.65 -25.80
C LEU A 47 46.71 57.55 -25.92
N THR A 48 46.87 58.69 -26.58
CA THR A 48 45.78 59.65 -26.81
C THR A 48 44.69 59.05 -27.70
N ALA A 49 45.07 58.37 -28.78
CA ALA A 49 44.13 57.70 -29.68
C ALA A 49 43.37 56.55 -28.97
N GLU A 50 44.09 55.71 -28.22
CA GLU A 50 43.50 54.60 -27.46
C GLU A 50 42.49 55.10 -26.40
N LEU A 51 42.79 56.20 -25.70
CA LEU A 51 41.87 56.81 -24.72
C LEU A 51 40.57 57.34 -25.36
N ILE A 52 40.67 57.93 -26.56
CA ILE A 52 39.51 58.42 -27.31
C ILE A 52 38.65 57.26 -27.79
N GLU A 53 39.27 56.22 -28.35
CA GLU A 53 38.57 55.01 -28.81
C GLU A 53 37.93 54.25 -27.63
N ALA A 54 38.60 54.16 -26.48
CA ALA A 54 38.08 53.52 -25.28
C ALA A 54 36.83 54.22 -24.72
N ARG A 55 36.59 55.50 -25.03
CA ARG A 55 35.38 56.24 -24.62
C ARG A 55 34.25 56.20 -25.64
N LYS A 56 34.52 55.75 -26.87
CA LYS A 56 33.59 55.83 -28.00
C LYS A 56 33.07 54.44 -28.38
N PRO A 57 31.79 54.13 -28.11
CA PRO A 57 31.17 52.93 -28.62
C PRO A 57 30.95 52.99 -30.13
N THR A 58 30.80 51.82 -30.74
CA THR A 58 30.36 51.70 -32.14
C THR A 58 29.03 52.44 -32.29
N GLU A 59 29.00 53.43 -33.18
CA GLU A 59 27.82 54.24 -33.53
C GLU A 59 27.23 55.12 -32.42
N LYS A 60 27.97 55.45 -31.36
CA LYS A 60 27.53 56.39 -30.32
C LYS A 60 28.54 57.53 -30.05
N PRO A 61 28.09 58.68 -29.52
CA PRO A 61 28.98 59.73 -29.03
C PRO A 61 29.90 59.20 -27.93
N ALA A 62 31.09 59.81 -27.79
CA ALA A 62 32.02 59.44 -26.73
C ALA A 62 31.45 59.81 -25.35
N PHE A 63 31.57 58.90 -24.39
CA PHE A 63 31.20 59.14 -23.00
C PHE A 63 32.15 60.15 -22.32
N PRO A 64 31.73 60.92 -21.30
CA PRO A 64 32.59 61.86 -20.58
C PRO A 64 33.83 61.21 -19.92
N THR A 65 33.69 59.98 -19.46
CA THR A 65 34.79 59.15 -18.95
C THR A 65 34.68 57.71 -19.46
N ILE A 66 35.76 56.94 -19.39
CA ILE A 66 35.72 55.48 -19.63
C ILE A 66 34.80 54.81 -18.59
N GLY A 67 34.81 55.30 -17.34
CA GLY A 67 33.95 54.79 -16.27
C GLY A 67 32.45 54.93 -16.59
N ASP A 68 32.02 56.07 -17.14
CA ASP A 68 30.62 56.29 -17.53
C ASP A 68 30.19 55.33 -18.66
N ARG A 69 31.08 55.08 -19.62
CA ARG A 69 30.83 54.09 -20.68
C ARG A 69 30.65 52.70 -20.08
N LEU A 70 31.60 52.25 -19.26
CA LEU A 70 31.56 50.92 -18.66
C LEU A 70 30.31 50.74 -17.79
N ASN A 71 29.96 51.73 -16.98
CA ASN A 71 28.74 51.69 -16.16
C ASN A 71 27.46 51.67 -17.01
N THR A 72 27.43 52.34 -18.15
CA THR A 72 26.26 52.39 -19.03
C THR A 72 26.10 51.13 -19.88
N GLU A 73 27.21 50.56 -20.37
CA GLU A 73 27.19 49.40 -21.28
C GLU A 73 27.19 48.06 -20.53
N LEU A 74 27.84 47.99 -19.37
CA LEU A 74 28.00 46.76 -18.57
C LEU A 74 27.22 46.80 -17.25
N GLY A 75 26.64 47.94 -16.88
CA GLY A 75 26.06 48.18 -15.55
C GLY A 75 27.10 48.65 -14.53
N ASN A 76 26.66 49.22 -13.41
CA ASN A 76 27.55 49.68 -12.35
C ASN A 76 28.20 48.50 -11.63
N LEU A 77 29.46 48.20 -11.93
CA LEU A 77 30.20 47.05 -11.39
C LEU A 77 30.39 47.09 -9.86
N ALA A 78 30.20 48.26 -9.22
CA ALA A 78 30.18 48.38 -7.76
C ALA A 78 28.89 47.84 -7.12
N GLU A 79 27.83 47.62 -7.91
CA GLU A 79 26.58 46.99 -7.48
C GLU A 79 26.61 45.46 -7.67
N PHE A 80 27.65 44.93 -8.33
CA PHE A 80 27.84 43.50 -8.57
C PHE A 80 28.53 42.84 -7.37
N ARG A 81 28.06 41.65 -6.96
CA ARG A 81 28.54 40.98 -5.74
C ARG A 81 29.87 40.24 -5.93
N PHE A 82 30.62 40.16 -4.83
CA PHE A 82 32.00 39.69 -4.68
C PHE A 82 32.32 38.32 -5.32
N GLU A 83 33.37 38.28 -6.15
CA GLU A 83 34.50 37.31 -6.18
C GLU A 83 35.53 37.72 -7.26
N GLU A 84 36.71 37.09 -7.29
CA GLU A 84 38.03 37.62 -7.72
C GLU A 84 38.17 38.12 -9.17
N SER A 85 37.28 37.75 -10.12
CA SER A 85 37.39 38.17 -11.52
C SER A 85 36.05 38.51 -12.21
N ILE A 86 36.10 39.38 -13.23
CA ILE A 86 34.95 39.72 -14.07
C ILE A 86 34.38 38.52 -14.84
N ILE A 87 35.21 37.49 -15.11
CA ILE A 87 34.80 36.27 -15.80
C ILE A 87 33.94 35.38 -14.87
N ASP A 88 34.26 35.33 -13.58
CA ASP A 88 33.47 34.56 -12.61
C ASP A 88 32.12 35.23 -12.34
N LYS A 89 32.10 36.57 -12.32
CA LYS A 89 30.86 37.37 -12.25
C LYS A 89 29.94 37.10 -13.44
N MET A 90 30.49 37.10 -14.67
CA MET A 90 29.70 36.80 -15.87
C MET A 90 29.33 35.32 -15.95
N LYS A 91 30.18 34.39 -15.50
CA LYS A 91 29.80 32.98 -15.43
C LYS A 91 28.61 32.79 -14.49
N ASN A 92 28.66 33.27 -13.24
CA ASN A 92 27.53 33.13 -12.32
C ASN A 92 26.21 33.70 -12.87
N GLU A 93 26.23 34.91 -13.43
CA GLU A 93 25.02 35.57 -13.95
C GLU A 93 24.50 34.96 -15.26
N PHE A 94 25.38 34.38 -16.10
CA PHE A 94 25.01 33.86 -17.41
C PHE A 94 24.97 32.32 -17.50
N SER A 95 25.58 31.58 -16.57
CA SER A 95 25.59 30.10 -16.55
C SER A 95 24.53 29.47 -15.65
N GLU A 96 24.00 30.18 -14.66
CA GLU A 96 22.95 29.70 -13.76
C GLU A 96 21.78 30.70 -13.72
N ARG A 97 20.74 30.49 -14.53
CA ARG A 97 19.53 31.35 -14.57
C ARG A 97 18.64 31.21 -13.32
N ALA A 98 19.22 31.07 -12.14
CA ALA A 98 18.50 30.84 -10.89
C ALA A 98 18.61 32.02 -9.93
N VAL A 99 17.53 32.30 -9.20
CA VAL A 99 17.48 33.34 -8.17
C VAL A 99 18.05 32.80 -6.88
N SER A 100 18.89 33.59 -6.20
CA SER A 100 19.55 33.18 -4.95
C SER A 100 18.97 33.91 -3.72
N PRO A 101 18.78 33.21 -2.57
CA PRO A 101 18.46 33.83 -1.30
C PRO A 101 19.39 34.97 -0.88
N LEU A 102 20.67 34.86 -1.25
CA LEU A 102 21.66 35.88 -0.89
C LEU A 102 21.29 37.24 -1.47
N TRP A 103 20.70 37.29 -2.68
CA TRP A 103 20.31 38.53 -3.35
C TRP A 103 19.34 39.37 -2.51
N PHE A 104 18.52 38.70 -1.69
CA PHE A 104 17.50 39.32 -0.85
C PHE A 104 17.95 39.50 0.61
N GLY A 105 19.24 39.29 0.89
CA GLY A 105 19.85 39.56 2.19
C GLY A 105 19.94 38.35 3.13
N ALA A 106 19.72 37.12 2.63
CA ALA A 106 20.00 35.94 3.44
C ALA A 106 21.50 35.86 3.75
N VAL A 107 21.84 35.53 5.00
CA VAL A 107 23.21 35.39 5.49
C VAL A 107 23.66 33.93 5.35
N GLY A 108 22.81 32.99 5.77
CA GLY A 108 23.10 31.56 5.73
C GLY A 108 24.17 31.11 6.74
N ASP A 109 24.14 31.66 7.96
CA ASP A 109 25.04 31.33 9.07
C ASP A 109 24.43 30.38 10.12
N GLY A 110 23.20 29.91 9.91
CA GLY A 110 22.45 29.05 10.83
C GLY A 110 21.93 29.75 12.09
N ILE A 111 22.17 31.07 12.23
CA ILE A 111 21.85 31.85 13.43
C ILE A 111 20.92 33.02 13.10
N THR A 112 21.22 33.73 12.03
CA THR A 112 20.41 34.84 11.52
C THR A 112 19.13 34.28 10.89
N ASP A 113 17.96 34.84 11.24
CA ASP A 113 16.70 34.44 10.61
C ASP A 113 16.66 34.91 9.16
N ASP A 114 16.83 33.96 8.25
CA ASP A 114 16.84 34.16 6.80
C ASP A 114 15.43 34.09 6.19
N GLY A 115 14.39 33.86 7.00
CA GLY A 115 13.03 33.61 6.53
C GLY A 115 12.44 34.73 5.66
N ALA A 116 12.64 35.99 6.04
CA ALA A 116 12.16 37.13 5.26
C ALA A 116 12.86 37.24 3.89
N ALA A 117 14.18 37.07 3.86
CA ALA A 117 14.96 37.10 2.63
C ALA A 117 14.58 35.94 1.70
N ILE A 118 14.44 34.73 2.23
CA ILE A 118 14.02 33.56 1.46
C ILE A 118 12.60 33.76 0.91
N LYS A 119 11.66 34.31 1.70
CA LYS A 119 10.31 34.60 1.20
C LYS A 119 10.31 35.61 0.05
N ALA A 120 11.11 36.68 0.15
CA ALA A 120 11.28 37.66 -0.92
C ALA A 120 11.92 37.03 -2.19
N THR A 121 12.86 36.11 -2.00
CA THR A 121 13.52 35.37 -3.08
C THR A 121 12.51 34.57 -3.90
N HIS A 122 11.69 33.76 -3.24
CA HIS A 122 10.65 32.97 -3.91
C HIS A 122 9.59 33.86 -4.56
N ALA A 123 9.18 34.96 -3.91
CA ALA A 123 8.24 35.90 -4.50
C ALA A 123 8.77 36.53 -5.81
N PHE A 124 10.05 36.89 -5.86
CA PHE A 124 10.68 37.40 -7.07
C PHE A 124 10.84 36.30 -8.13
N ALA A 125 11.36 35.12 -7.76
CA ALA A 125 11.52 34.00 -8.67
C ALA A 125 10.20 33.59 -9.34
N ASN A 126 9.11 33.55 -8.56
CA ASN A 126 7.77 33.28 -9.05
C ASN A 126 7.27 34.35 -10.03
N SER A 127 7.63 35.63 -9.87
CA SER A 127 7.15 36.71 -10.73
C SER A 127 7.80 36.72 -12.11
N ILE A 128 9.03 36.23 -12.22
CA ILE A 128 9.79 36.14 -13.47
C ILE A 128 9.86 34.72 -14.05
N GLY A 129 9.30 33.72 -13.35
CA GLY A 129 9.33 32.32 -13.77
C GLY A 129 10.73 31.68 -13.74
N ALA A 130 11.62 32.15 -12.87
CA ALA A 130 12.99 31.65 -12.74
C ALA A 130 13.10 30.61 -11.60
N PRO A 131 13.95 29.57 -11.74
CA PRO A 131 14.23 28.64 -10.64
C PRO A 131 14.93 29.34 -9.47
N VAL A 132 14.88 28.73 -8.29
CA VAL A 132 15.61 29.18 -7.09
C VAL A 132 16.75 28.21 -6.79
N PHE A 133 17.94 28.76 -6.56
CA PHE A 133 19.13 28.01 -6.15
C PHE A 133 19.64 28.54 -4.82
N TYR A 134 19.83 27.63 -3.86
CA TYR A 134 20.42 27.97 -2.56
C TYR A 134 21.92 27.69 -2.60
N PRO A 135 22.79 28.69 -2.37
CA PRO A 135 24.19 28.41 -2.07
C PRO A 135 24.29 27.54 -0.82
N ASN A 136 25.13 26.49 -0.87
CA ASN A 136 25.28 25.51 0.21
C ASN A 136 25.70 26.17 1.52
N LYS A 137 24.71 26.42 2.39
CA LYS A 137 24.82 27.16 3.65
C LYS A 137 23.78 26.65 4.65
N GLU A 138 23.74 27.24 5.84
CA GLU A 138 22.75 26.94 6.87
C GLU A 138 21.78 28.11 7.03
N TYR A 139 20.50 27.90 6.76
CA TYR A 139 19.47 28.94 6.79
C TYR A 139 18.52 28.69 7.96
N LEU A 140 18.43 29.64 8.90
CA LEU A 140 17.44 29.59 9.97
C LEU A 140 16.12 30.20 9.48
N LEU A 141 15.02 29.48 9.69
CA LEU A 141 13.66 29.87 9.32
C LEU A 141 12.81 29.88 10.59
N SER A 142 12.83 30.99 11.34
CA SER A 142 12.15 31.05 12.64
C SER A 142 10.80 31.78 12.57
N ASP A 143 10.73 32.91 11.87
CA ASP A 143 9.56 33.78 11.79
C ASP A 143 8.98 33.89 10.38
N VAL A 144 8.74 32.74 9.74
CA VAL A 144 8.22 32.72 8.37
C VAL A 144 7.29 31.53 8.12
N TYR A 145 6.28 31.70 7.29
CA TYR A 145 5.39 30.63 6.86
C TYR A 145 4.79 30.97 5.49
N ASP A 146 4.16 29.97 4.86
CA ASP A 146 3.52 30.08 3.55
C ASP A 146 4.43 30.75 2.50
N ILE A 147 5.68 30.29 2.39
CA ILE A 147 6.57 30.66 1.29
C ILE A 147 6.08 29.92 0.05
N GLU A 148 5.43 30.64 -0.84
CA GLU A 148 4.85 30.07 -2.06
C GLU A 148 5.95 29.70 -3.07
N ILE A 149 5.95 28.46 -3.54
CA ILE A 149 6.91 27.95 -4.55
C ILE A 149 6.13 27.63 -5.83
N LYS A 150 6.46 28.33 -6.94
CA LYS A 150 5.90 28.06 -8.28
C LYS A 150 6.94 27.59 -9.29
N THR A 151 8.22 27.81 -9.02
CA THR A 151 9.35 27.47 -9.88
C THR A 151 10.28 26.46 -9.21
N ASP A 152 11.09 25.76 -10.01
CA ASP A 152 11.98 24.71 -9.51
C ASP A 152 12.92 25.22 -8.43
N VAL A 153 13.22 24.34 -7.46
CA VAL A 153 14.08 24.67 -6.32
C VAL A 153 15.18 23.64 -6.18
N ASP A 154 16.42 24.10 -6.18
CA ASP A 154 17.58 23.31 -5.76
C ASP A 154 18.12 23.90 -4.46
N TRP A 155 17.98 23.15 -3.37
CA TRP A 155 18.58 23.54 -2.09
C TRP A 155 20.09 23.25 -2.03
N ASN A 156 20.67 22.58 -3.03
CA ASN A 156 22.11 22.34 -3.17
C ASN A 156 22.79 21.83 -1.89
N LEU A 157 22.16 20.86 -1.24
CA LEU A 157 22.58 20.24 0.03
C LEU A 157 22.66 21.21 1.23
N SER A 158 22.09 22.41 1.10
CA SER A 158 21.96 23.38 2.18
C SER A 158 21.15 22.82 3.34
N THR A 159 21.47 23.29 4.53
CA THR A 159 20.71 22.99 5.75
C THR A 159 19.65 24.07 5.97
N LEU A 160 18.39 23.68 6.12
CA LEU A 160 17.29 24.57 6.48
C LEU A 160 16.82 24.18 7.89
N ILE A 161 17.08 25.07 8.85
CA ILE A 161 16.73 24.90 10.25
C ILE A 161 15.37 25.56 10.46
N ILE A 162 14.34 24.77 10.77
CA ILE A 162 12.98 25.26 10.99
C ILE A 162 12.74 25.33 12.51
N ASP A 163 12.42 26.52 13.02
CA ASP A 163 11.88 26.67 14.38
C ASP A 163 10.36 26.46 14.36
N ASP A 164 9.94 25.44 15.09
CA ASP A 164 8.57 24.96 15.08
C ASP A 164 7.68 25.71 16.07
N LYS A 165 8.25 26.54 16.95
CA LYS A 165 7.53 27.18 18.07
C LYS A 165 6.54 28.26 17.66
N LYS A 166 6.81 29.03 16.60
CA LYS A 166 6.10 30.30 16.35
C LYS A 166 4.84 30.16 15.51
N TYR A 167 4.82 29.24 14.54
CA TYR A 167 3.68 28.97 13.67
C TYR A 167 3.44 27.46 13.49
N PRO A 168 3.24 26.71 14.59
CA PRO A 168 3.18 25.26 14.55
C PRO A 168 2.11 24.69 13.62
N GLU A 169 1.05 25.44 13.34
CA GLU A 169 -0.09 25.04 12.52
C GLU A 169 0.03 25.42 11.03
N LYS A 170 1.16 26.01 10.60
CA LYS A 170 1.36 26.50 9.22
C LYS A 170 2.60 25.86 8.56
N PRO A 171 2.55 25.52 7.26
CA PRO A 171 3.73 25.10 6.52
C PRO A 171 4.73 26.24 6.35
N VAL A 172 6.01 25.88 6.19
CA VAL A 172 7.06 26.84 5.82
C VAL A 172 6.99 27.09 4.33
N PHE A 173 6.99 26.03 3.53
CA PHE A 173 6.90 26.08 2.08
C PHE A 173 5.56 25.55 1.61
N LYS A 174 4.96 26.22 0.61
CA LYS A 174 3.65 25.87 0.09
C LYS A 174 3.63 25.90 -1.43
N MET A 175 3.16 24.83 -2.04
CA MET A 175 2.89 24.74 -3.48
C MET A 175 1.39 24.66 -3.67
N VAL A 176 0.79 25.59 -4.40
CA VAL A 176 -0.66 25.61 -4.67
C VAL A 176 -0.92 25.45 -6.16
N SER A 177 -1.95 24.69 -6.49
CA SER A 177 -2.43 24.49 -7.85
C SER A 177 -3.01 25.76 -8.49
N GLY A 178 -3.31 25.64 -9.78
CA GLY A 178 -3.87 26.71 -10.59
C GLY A 178 -5.38 26.90 -10.41
N LYS A 179 -6.01 27.37 -11.48
CA LYS A 179 -7.42 27.77 -11.49
C LYS A 179 -8.34 26.58 -11.21
N LYS A 180 -9.29 26.79 -10.29
CA LYS A 180 -10.37 25.86 -9.97
C LYS A 180 -11.66 26.38 -10.60
N ILE A 181 -12.38 25.52 -11.31
CA ILE A 181 -13.59 25.86 -12.06
C ILE A 181 -14.72 24.96 -11.59
N SER A 182 -15.81 25.55 -11.10
CA SER A 182 -17.03 24.80 -10.80
C SER A 182 -17.79 24.55 -12.09
N ILE A 183 -18.19 23.31 -12.30
CA ILE A 183 -19.01 22.89 -13.44
C ILE A 183 -20.40 22.54 -12.95
N ASP A 184 -21.42 22.88 -13.73
CA ASP A 184 -22.80 22.51 -13.45
C ASP A 184 -22.93 20.97 -13.43
N PRO A 185 -23.30 20.35 -12.30
CA PRO A 185 -23.50 18.91 -12.22
C PRO A 185 -24.53 18.36 -13.21
N ALA A 186 -25.47 19.20 -13.69
CA ALA A 186 -26.48 18.81 -14.69
C ALA A 186 -25.84 18.30 -16.00
N LEU A 187 -24.63 18.76 -16.34
CA LEU A 187 -23.88 18.28 -17.51
C LEU A 187 -23.52 16.80 -17.41
N PHE A 188 -23.49 16.25 -16.19
CA PHE A 188 -23.13 14.86 -15.93
C PHE A 188 -24.33 13.91 -15.84
N GLU A 189 -25.58 14.41 -15.88
CA GLU A 189 -26.79 13.59 -15.70
C GLU A 189 -26.87 12.41 -16.68
N LYS A 190 -26.50 12.63 -17.94
CA LYS A 190 -26.50 11.59 -18.99
C LYS A 190 -25.45 10.49 -18.78
N TYR A 191 -24.49 10.71 -17.88
CA TYR A 191 -23.44 9.75 -17.52
C TYR A 191 -23.74 8.99 -16.23
N LEU A 192 -24.76 9.39 -15.47
CA LEU A 192 -25.12 8.73 -14.22
C LEU A 192 -25.84 7.38 -14.48
N PRO A 193 -25.61 6.37 -13.62
CA PRO A 193 -24.64 6.35 -12.53
C PRO A 193 -23.19 6.20 -13.03
N LEU A 194 -22.27 6.98 -12.47
CA LEU A 194 -20.83 6.79 -12.68
C LEU A 194 -20.37 5.59 -11.83
N LYS A 195 -19.75 4.58 -12.45
CA LYS A 195 -19.41 3.31 -11.78
C LYS A 195 -17.89 3.08 -11.66
N PRO A 196 -17.41 2.43 -10.58
CA PRO A 196 -15.99 2.10 -10.39
C PRO A 196 -15.30 1.36 -11.54
N ASP A 197 -16.01 0.47 -12.21
CA ASP A 197 -15.51 -0.41 -13.26
C ASP A 197 -15.56 0.20 -14.67
N LEU A 198 -16.10 1.42 -14.80
CA LEU A 198 -16.29 2.07 -16.09
C LEU A 198 -15.29 3.22 -16.31
N MET A 199 -14.32 2.99 -17.18
CA MET A 199 -13.52 4.07 -17.79
C MET A 199 -14.34 4.69 -18.94
N MET A 200 -14.42 6.01 -18.99
CA MET A 200 -15.26 6.71 -19.96
C MET A 200 -14.63 7.97 -20.53
N ASN A 201 -15.15 8.37 -21.68
CA ASN A 201 -14.89 9.67 -22.29
C ASN A 201 -16.05 10.63 -21.98
N ILE A 202 -15.72 11.85 -21.53
CA ILE A 202 -16.65 12.95 -21.28
C ILE A 202 -16.21 14.15 -22.12
N PRO A 203 -16.72 14.30 -23.36
CA PRO A 203 -16.30 15.36 -24.28
C PRO A 203 -16.45 16.79 -23.74
N GLU A 204 -17.41 17.02 -22.83
CA GLU A 204 -17.61 18.31 -22.16
C GLU A 204 -16.39 18.76 -21.32
N LEU A 205 -15.48 17.84 -21.02
CA LEU A 205 -14.22 18.11 -20.32
C LEU A 205 -13.04 18.40 -21.27
N SER A 206 -13.23 18.25 -22.59
CA SER A 206 -12.16 18.45 -23.57
C SER A 206 -11.75 19.92 -23.71
N GLY A 207 -10.50 20.15 -24.15
CA GLY A 207 -9.96 21.50 -24.41
C GLY A 207 -9.47 22.25 -23.17
N HIS A 208 -9.42 21.58 -22.01
CA HIS A 208 -8.88 22.11 -20.76
C HIS A 208 -7.46 21.64 -20.43
N GLY A 209 -6.81 20.90 -21.34
CA GLY A 209 -5.58 20.18 -21.06
C GLY A 209 -5.81 18.97 -20.14
N GLU A 210 -4.76 18.53 -19.45
CA GLU A 210 -4.95 17.57 -18.35
C GLU A 210 -5.60 18.26 -17.16
N ILE A 211 -6.61 17.61 -16.58
CA ILE A 211 -7.37 18.15 -15.46
C ILE A 211 -7.58 17.12 -14.36
N LEU A 212 -7.68 17.61 -13.13
CA LEU A 212 -8.13 16.85 -11.98
C LEU A 212 -9.58 17.22 -11.67
N VAL A 213 -10.47 16.25 -11.73
CA VAL A 213 -11.90 16.44 -11.46
C VAL A 213 -12.24 15.87 -10.09
N ARG A 214 -12.93 16.66 -9.27
CA ARG A 214 -13.54 16.23 -8.01
C ARG A 214 -15.04 16.09 -8.17
N PHE A 215 -15.53 14.87 -8.07
CA PHE A 215 -16.94 14.55 -7.97
C PHE A 215 -17.36 14.54 -6.51
N THR A 216 -18.51 15.16 -6.17
CA THR A 216 -19.03 15.18 -4.79
C THR A 216 -20.53 14.86 -4.76
N ASP A 217 -20.91 13.97 -3.86
CA ASP A 217 -22.28 13.68 -3.44
C ASP A 217 -22.41 14.05 -1.95
N GLU A 218 -23.17 15.10 -1.68
CA GLU A 218 -23.33 15.69 -0.34
C GLU A 218 -24.32 14.89 0.52
N VAL A 219 -25.19 14.10 -0.11
CA VAL A 219 -26.23 13.33 0.58
C VAL A 219 -25.69 12.01 1.10
N ASN A 220 -24.93 11.29 0.27
CA ASN A 220 -24.35 10.02 0.65
C ASN A 220 -23.03 10.23 1.41
N LYS A 221 -23.06 10.18 2.73
CA LYS A 221 -21.86 10.27 3.56
C LYS A 221 -21.16 8.91 3.71
N ILE A 222 -19.83 8.92 3.64
CA ILE A 222 -18.95 7.76 3.79
C ILE A 222 -17.95 7.95 4.93
N SER A 223 -17.27 6.87 5.33
CA SER A 223 -16.24 6.85 6.37
C SER A 223 -16.74 7.38 7.72
N LYS A 224 -17.99 7.06 8.07
CA LYS A 224 -18.60 7.40 9.36
C LYS A 224 -17.87 6.65 10.47
N ARG A 225 -17.10 7.36 11.29
CA ARG A 225 -16.14 6.72 12.19
C ARG A 225 -16.83 6.03 13.38
N TYR A 226 -16.34 4.85 13.75
CA TYR A 226 -16.75 4.14 14.96
C TYR A 226 -15.74 4.35 16.11
N GLY A 227 -16.23 4.32 17.36
CA GLY A 227 -15.40 4.35 18.58
C GLY A 227 -15.32 5.73 19.24
N THR A 228 -14.27 5.98 20.03
CA THR A 228 -14.13 7.19 20.86
C THR A 228 -14.14 8.50 20.07
N ASN A 229 -13.73 8.45 18.79
CA ASN A 229 -13.69 9.60 17.90
C ASN A 229 -14.81 9.54 16.85
N ALA A 230 -15.96 8.94 17.19
CA ALA A 230 -17.06 8.78 16.25
C ALA A 230 -17.49 10.12 15.62
N ASP A 231 -17.85 10.06 14.35
CA ASP A 231 -18.33 11.20 13.57
C ASP A 231 -19.40 10.76 12.55
N ASP A 232 -20.06 11.74 11.94
CA ASP A 232 -21.11 11.52 10.93
C ASP A 232 -20.56 11.25 9.52
N GLY A 233 -19.26 10.99 9.39
CA GLY A 233 -18.58 10.81 8.12
C GLY A 233 -18.45 12.11 7.31
N LYS A 234 -18.03 11.95 6.05
CA LYS A 234 -17.85 13.05 5.08
C LYS A 234 -18.69 12.80 3.83
N PRO A 235 -19.08 13.87 3.10
CA PRO A 235 -19.62 13.74 1.74
C PRO A 235 -18.80 12.75 0.92
N ARG A 236 -19.47 11.90 0.14
CA ARG A 236 -18.77 11.00 -0.77
C ARG A 236 -18.11 11.85 -1.85
N MET A 237 -16.80 11.74 -1.94
CA MET A 237 -16.00 12.49 -2.89
C MET A 237 -14.94 11.60 -3.51
N ASP A 238 -14.61 11.88 -4.76
CA ASP A 238 -13.56 11.18 -5.50
C ASP A 238 -12.84 12.14 -6.43
N PHE A 239 -11.54 11.92 -6.62
CA PHE A 239 -10.66 12.71 -7.46
C PHE A 239 -10.22 11.85 -8.64
N VAL A 240 -10.39 12.35 -9.86
CA VAL A 240 -10.15 11.57 -11.08
C VAL A 240 -9.43 12.44 -12.09
N LYS A 241 -8.36 11.91 -12.68
CA LYS A 241 -7.65 12.60 -13.76
C LYS A 241 -8.36 12.36 -15.10
N PHE A 242 -8.44 13.41 -15.91
CA PHE A 242 -8.85 13.36 -17.31
C PHE A 242 -7.77 14.01 -18.18
N ASP A 243 -7.64 13.57 -19.43
CA ASP A 243 -6.80 14.25 -20.42
C ASP A 243 -7.60 15.27 -21.26
N ASP A 244 -6.90 15.90 -22.20
CA ASP A 244 -7.44 16.97 -23.05
C ASP A 244 -8.54 16.50 -24.03
N THR A 245 -8.68 15.18 -24.25
CA THR A 245 -9.78 14.59 -25.04
C THR A 245 -10.99 14.24 -24.19
N GLY A 246 -10.92 14.44 -22.88
CA GLY A 246 -11.98 14.09 -21.93
C GLY A 246 -11.96 12.62 -21.52
N ASP A 247 -10.86 11.89 -21.75
CA ASP A 247 -10.73 10.49 -21.34
C ASP A 247 -10.30 10.37 -19.88
N MET A 248 -11.11 9.65 -19.11
CA MET A 248 -10.80 9.29 -17.74
C MET A 248 -9.51 8.45 -17.66
N LYS A 249 -8.63 8.76 -16.70
CA LYS A 249 -7.33 8.06 -16.52
C LYS A 249 -7.24 7.21 -15.26
N ASN A 250 -8.18 7.37 -14.33
CA ASN A 250 -8.23 6.61 -13.09
C ASN A 250 -9.64 6.04 -12.88
N GLN A 251 -9.75 4.85 -12.30
CA GLN A 251 -11.04 4.29 -11.90
C GLN A 251 -11.67 5.12 -10.78
N LEU A 252 -13.00 5.08 -10.70
CA LEU A 252 -13.72 5.63 -9.56
C LEU A 252 -13.60 4.70 -8.35
N ALA A 253 -13.45 5.26 -7.16
CA ALA A 253 -13.43 4.50 -5.90
C ALA A 253 -14.85 4.10 -5.44
N HIS A 254 -15.86 4.85 -5.89
CA HIS A 254 -17.27 4.68 -5.51
C HIS A 254 -18.19 4.86 -6.71
N GLU A 255 -19.39 4.28 -6.61
CA GLU A 255 -20.48 4.59 -7.53
C GLU A 255 -21.14 5.92 -7.15
N TYR A 256 -21.50 6.73 -8.16
CA TYR A 256 -22.25 7.98 -8.02
C TYR A 256 -23.51 7.91 -8.86
N SER A 257 -24.67 7.79 -8.21
CA SER A 257 -25.98 7.90 -8.88
C SER A 257 -26.50 9.34 -8.94
N ARG A 258 -25.80 10.28 -8.30
CA ARG A 258 -26.07 11.72 -8.25
C ARG A 258 -24.75 12.47 -8.07
N LEU A 259 -24.74 13.76 -8.42
CA LEU A 259 -23.65 14.68 -8.15
C LEU A 259 -24.22 16.02 -7.68
N ASP A 260 -23.71 16.53 -6.56
CA ASP A 260 -24.09 17.83 -6.00
C ASP A 260 -23.09 18.92 -6.39
N SER A 261 -21.82 18.55 -6.59
CA SER A 261 -20.82 19.45 -7.19
C SER A 261 -19.77 18.71 -8.02
N VAL A 262 -19.31 19.38 -9.07
CA VAL A 262 -18.17 18.96 -9.89
C VAL A 262 -17.18 20.12 -9.95
N LEU A 263 -15.96 19.87 -9.49
CA LEU A 263 -14.88 20.86 -9.52
C LEU A 263 -13.76 20.36 -10.43
N ILE A 264 -13.34 21.19 -11.37
CA ILE A 264 -12.16 20.96 -12.20
C ILE A 264 -11.01 21.80 -11.67
N GLU A 265 -9.83 21.18 -11.58
CA GLU A 265 -8.55 21.85 -11.40
C GLU A 265 -7.67 21.61 -12.64
N GLU A 266 -7.26 22.69 -13.30
CA GLU A 266 -6.32 22.63 -14.42
C GLU A 266 -4.95 22.15 -13.93
N MET A 267 -4.40 21.11 -14.56
CA MET A 267 -3.08 20.59 -14.20
C MET A 267 -1.97 21.35 -14.93
N PRO A 268 -0.84 21.64 -14.26
CA PRO A 268 0.32 22.25 -14.92
C PRO A 268 0.83 21.41 -16.10
N SER A 269 1.46 22.05 -17.09
CA SER A 269 2.04 21.33 -18.24
C SER A 269 3.31 20.55 -17.90
N HIS A 270 4.00 20.91 -16.82
CA HIS A 270 5.27 20.32 -16.39
C HIS A 270 5.30 20.06 -14.88
N TYR A 271 6.21 19.17 -14.46
CA TYR A 271 6.49 18.92 -13.05
C TYR A 271 7.25 20.09 -12.42
N LEU A 272 6.83 20.49 -11.21
CA LEU A 272 7.63 21.32 -10.32
C LEU A 272 8.61 20.44 -9.55
N THR A 273 9.91 20.71 -9.66
CA THR A 273 10.94 19.90 -9.02
C THR A 273 11.57 20.63 -7.83
N LEU A 274 11.56 19.98 -6.67
CA LEU A 274 12.24 20.43 -5.46
C LEU A 274 13.26 19.38 -5.04
N LYS A 275 14.52 19.76 -4.86
CA LYS A 275 15.59 18.78 -4.64
C LYS A 275 16.72 19.21 -3.73
N SER A 276 17.43 18.21 -3.21
CA SER A 276 18.73 18.36 -2.54
C SER A 276 18.70 19.16 -1.24
N GLY A 277 17.65 19.07 -0.41
CA GLY A 277 17.53 19.82 0.84
C GLY A 277 17.82 18.98 2.10
N LYS A 278 18.49 19.56 3.09
CA LYS A 278 18.62 18.99 4.44
C LYS A 278 17.80 19.83 5.41
N PHE A 279 16.77 19.25 5.99
CA PHE A 279 15.87 19.94 6.91
C PHE A 279 16.12 19.49 8.34
N ILE A 280 16.19 20.45 9.25
CA ILE A 280 16.31 20.22 10.68
C ILE A 280 15.15 20.92 11.35
N SER A 281 14.22 20.14 11.89
CA SER A 281 13.11 20.66 12.68
C SER A 281 13.51 20.78 14.15
N THR A 282 13.23 21.93 14.75
CA THR A 282 13.62 22.26 16.12
C THR A 282 12.44 22.80 16.91
N GLY A 283 12.49 22.64 18.24
CA GLY A 283 11.47 23.18 19.14
C GLY A 283 10.56 22.11 19.73
N ASP A 284 10.44 22.16 21.06
CA ASP A 284 9.51 21.35 21.85
C ASP A 284 8.13 22.01 21.82
N LEU A 285 7.13 21.26 21.36
CA LEU A 285 5.75 21.72 21.27
C LEU A 285 4.89 20.98 22.28
N GLN A 286 4.04 21.70 22.99
CA GLN A 286 3.15 21.13 24.00
C GLN A 286 1.79 20.76 23.38
N ARG A 287 1.18 19.69 23.90
CA ARG A 287 -0.19 19.26 23.58
C ARG A 287 -1.21 20.38 23.90
N PRO A 288 -2.42 20.38 23.29
CA PRO A 288 -3.05 19.29 22.53
C PRO A 288 -3.08 19.43 21.00
N ASN A 289 -2.63 20.55 20.43
CA ASN A 289 -2.83 20.84 19.01
C ASN A 289 -1.95 19.98 18.08
N TYR A 290 -2.44 19.73 16.87
CA TYR A 290 -1.65 19.12 15.80
C TYR A 290 -0.75 20.15 15.13
N TYR A 291 0.50 19.77 14.90
CA TYR A 291 1.47 20.53 14.13
C TYR A 291 1.36 20.19 12.64
N ALA A 292 1.48 21.19 11.77
CA ALA A 292 1.27 21.07 10.32
C ALA A 292 2.27 21.93 9.55
N ARG A 293 3.56 21.71 9.79
CA ARG A 293 4.62 22.50 9.19
C ARG A 293 5.56 21.66 8.32
N GLY A 294 6.52 22.32 7.69
CA GLY A 294 7.38 21.73 6.68
C GLY A 294 6.92 22.19 5.31
N ILE A 295 6.56 21.24 4.46
CA ILE A 295 6.24 21.48 3.05
C ILE A 295 4.83 21.00 2.75
N ALA A 296 3.95 21.92 2.36
CA ALA A 296 2.60 21.63 1.88
C ALA A 296 2.56 21.57 0.35
N ILE A 297 2.03 20.47 -0.17
CA ILE A 297 1.91 20.16 -1.60
C ILE A 297 0.41 20.11 -1.94
N GLU A 298 -0.12 21.24 -2.38
CA GLU A 298 -1.49 21.44 -2.86
C GLU A 298 -1.50 21.71 -4.38
N ARG A 299 -0.46 21.25 -5.08
CA ARG A 299 -0.26 21.39 -6.53
C ARG A 299 -0.06 20.01 -7.17
N SER A 300 -0.73 19.78 -8.29
CA SER A 300 -0.52 18.59 -9.13
C SER A 300 0.78 18.66 -9.93
N LYS A 301 1.36 17.51 -10.30
CA LYS A 301 2.68 17.39 -10.95
C LYS A 301 3.81 18.01 -10.13
N VAL A 302 4.10 17.41 -8.99
CA VAL A 302 5.21 17.82 -8.11
C VAL A 302 6.15 16.65 -7.91
N LYS A 303 7.45 16.90 -8.08
CA LYS A 303 8.51 15.95 -7.79
C LYS A 303 9.38 16.50 -6.67
N ILE A 304 9.46 15.76 -5.56
CA ILE A 304 10.39 16.01 -4.47
C ILE A 304 11.43 14.91 -4.48
N THR A 305 12.71 15.28 -4.54
CA THR A 305 13.78 14.29 -4.63
C THR A 305 15.02 14.62 -3.80
N ASN A 306 15.64 13.59 -3.22
CA ASN A 306 16.91 13.73 -2.48
C ASN A 306 16.81 14.76 -1.33
N ILE A 307 15.70 14.76 -0.58
CA ILE A 307 15.59 15.58 0.64
C ILE A 307 15.70 14.70 1.88
N SER A 308 16.27 15.27 2.95
CA SER A 308 16.30 14.62 4.26
C SER A 308 15.72 15.54 5.32
N GLN A 309 15.02 14.99 6.30
CA GLN A 309 14.50 15.71 7.44
C GLN A 309 14.83 14.94 8.73
N SER A 310 15.35 15.69 9.71
CA SER A 310 15.69 15.20 11.05
C SER A 310 15.15 16.12 12.14
N MET A 311 15.02 15.58 13.34
CA MET A 311 14.52 16.29 14.52
C MET A 311 15.64 16.52 15.53
N ILE A 312 15.82 17.76 16.01
CA ILE A 312 16.65 18.02 17.20
C ILE A 312 15.80 17.81 18.46
N LYS A 313 16.33 17.06 19.44
CA LYS A 313 15.69 16.77 20.75
C LYS A 313 14.27 16.19 20.62
N ASN A 314 14.14 15.07 19.91
CA ASN A 314 12.86 14.37 19.73
C ASN A 314 12.43 13.63 21.01
N THR A 315 11.65 14.26 21.88
CA THR A 315 11.15 13.70 23.16
C THR A 315 9.69 13.23 23.07
N LYS A 316 9.29 12.26 23.90
CA LYS A 316 7.95 11.63 23.87
C LYS A 316 6.79 12.55 24.26
N GLU A 317 7.07 13.67 24.91
CA GLU A 317 6.06 14.59 25.46
C GLU A 317 5.59 15.64 24.45
N THR A 318 6.05 15.56 23.19
CA THR A 318 5.73 16.57 22.18
C THR A 318 4.34 16.40 21.55
N ALA A 319 3.81 17.50 21.02
CA ALA A 319 2.56 17.54 20.27
C ALA A 319 2.63 16.69 18.98
N PRO A 320 1.52 16.05 18.57
CA PRO A 320 1.49 15.24 17.34
C PRO A 320 1.70 16.08 16.08
N CYS A 321 2.28 15.48 15.04
CA CYS A 321 2.47 16.10 13.73
C CYS A 321 1.58 15.45 12.67
N ALA A 322 0.93 16.25 11.82
CA ALA A 322 0.19 15.75 10.67
C ALA A 322 1.12 15.17 9.59
N GLY A 323 2.30 15.76 9.39
CA GLY A 323 3.30 15.35 8.41
C GLY A 323 4.23 16.51 8.06
N PHE A 324 5.55 16.26 7.95
CA PHE A 324 6.52 17.25 7.42
C PHE A 324 6.29 17.50 5.93
N LEU A 325 6.03 16.44 5.17
CA LEU A 325 5.47 16.53 3.82
C LEU A 325 3.95 16.32 3.92
N SER A 326 3.17 17.32 3.51
CA SER A 326 1.70 17.22 3.50
C SER A 326 1.19 17.40 2.07
N ILE A 327 0.77 16.29 1.47
CA ILE A 327 0.20 16.25 0.12
C ILE A 327 -1.33 16.29 0.26
N SER A 328 -1.98 17.24 -0.42
CA SER A 328 -3.43 17.32 -0.36
C SER A 328 -4.10 17.86 -1.63
N ASN A 329 -5.20 17.22 -2.03
CA ASN A 329 -6.09 17.68 -3.11
C ASN A 329 -5.36 17.87 -4.46
N CYS A 330 -4.50 16.93 -4.83
CA CYS A 330 -3.71 17.02 -6.06
C CYS A 330 -3.45 15.64 -6.68
N ALA A 331 -2.87 15.63 -7.88
CA ALA A 331 -2.52 14.42 -8.60
C ALA A 331 -1.08 14.42 -9.12
N ASP A 332 -0.56 13.26 -9.46
CA ASP A 332 0.74 13.06 -10.09
C ASP A 332 1.88 13.63 -9.21
N VAL A 333 2.01 13.09 -7.99
CA VAL A 333 3.07 13.49 -7.04
C VAL A 333 4.10 12.38 -6.91
N ILE A 334 5.38 12.75 -7.00
CA ILE A 334 6.52 11.84 -6.91
C ILE A 334 7.39 12.26 -5.72
N ILE A 335 7.58 11.36 -4.76
CA ILE A 335 8.53 11.48 -3.66
C ILE A 335 9.62 10.43 -3.88
N GLU A 336 10.85 10.87 -4.13
CA GLU A 336 11.94 9.98 -4.55
C GLU A 336 13.20 10.17 -3.70
N ASN A 337 13.76 9.10 -3.16
CA ASN A 337 15.02 9.12 -2.39
C ASN A 337 14.99 10.12 -1.22
N CYS A 338 13.86 10.18 -0.50
CA CYS A 338 13.68 11.09 0.62
C CYS A 338 13.77 10.36 1.96
N SER A 339 14.34 10.99 2.98
CA SER A 339 14.38 10.45 4.34
C SER A 339 13.71 11.40 5.33
N ILE A 340 12.71 10.93 6.09
CA ILE A 340 11.94 11.79 7.00
C ILE A 340 11.75 11.08 8.35
N SER A 341 12.00 11.83 9.42
CA SER A 341 11.85 11.34 10.79
C SER A 341 10.57 11.94 11.40
N PRO A 342 9.52 11.15 11.67
CA PRO A 342 8.35 11.66 12.38
C PRO A 342 8.71 12.14 13.79
N ARG A 343 7.87 12.98 14.40
CA ARG A 343 7.99 13.32 15.83
C ARG A 343 7.59 12.14 16.71
N LYS A 344 8.31 11.89 17.81
CA LYS A 344 7.98 10.83 18.79
C LYS A 344 6.64 11.14 19.44
N ALA A 345 5.67 10.25 19.24
CA ALA A 345 4.41 10.23 19.96
C ALA A 345 3.93 8.79 20.03
N ASP A 346 3.62 8.30 21.23
CA ASP A 346 3.31 6.89 21.49
C ASP A 346 1.80 6.64 21.69
N THR A 347 1.00 7.68 21.94
CA THR A 347 -0.45 7.57 22.18
C THR A 347 -1.34 8.21 21.11
N VAL A 348 -0.76 8.96 20.17
CA VAL A 348 -1.52 9.80 19.23
C VAL A 348 -0.85 9.80 17.86
N GLY A 349 -1.66 9.92 16.81
CA GLY A 349 -1.18 9.91 15.43
C GLY A 349 -0.18 11.03 15.17
N SER A 350 1.08 10.70 14.94
CA SER A 350 2.14 11.62 14.58
C SER A 350 2.91 11.05 13.39
N TYR A 351 3.03 11.83 12.32
CA TYR A 351 3.52 11.37 11.02
C TYR A 351 4.60 12.28 10.44
N GLY A 352 5.36 11.76 9.48
CA GLY A 352 6.35 12.50 8.69
C GLY A 352 5.84 12.84 7.28
N LEU A 353 4.92 12.04 6.75
CA LEU A 353 4.28 12.18 5.46
C LEU A 353 2.77 12.04 5.63
N LYS A 354 2.02 12.98 5.05
CA LYS A 354 0.57 12.92 4.92
C LYS A 354 0.19 12.95 3.45
N ALA A 355 -0.73 12.09 3.06
CA ALA A 355 -1.39 12.14 1.76
C ALA A 355 -2.90 12.14 1.96
N GLU A 356 -3.56 13.20 1.51
CA GLU A 356 -5.01 13.38 1.60
C GLU A 356 -5.57 13.70 0.22
N ASN A 357 -6.65 13.02 -0.20
CA ASN A 357 -7.33 13.31 -1.46
C ASN A 357 -6.34 13.38 -2.64
N THR A 358 -5.49 12.36 -2.75
CA THR A 358 -4.36 12.33 -3.69
C THR A 358 -4.56 11.23 -4.72
N VAL A 359 -4.24 11.49 -5.98
CA VAL A 359 -4.32 10.52 -7.08
C VAL A 359 -2.94 10.35 -7.72
N ASN A 360 -2.53 9.13 -8.08
CA ASN A 360 -1.23 8.86 -8.70
C ASN A 360 -0.05 9.35 -7.83
N LEU A 361 0.08 8.77 -6.65
CA LEU A 361 1.18 9.05 -5.73
C LEU A 361 2.26 7.97 -5.86
N LEU A 362 3.48 8.38 -6.23
CA LEU A 362 4.66 7.51 -6.21
C LEU A 362 5.57 7.88 -5.03
N ILE A 363 5.87 6.90 -4.20
CA ILE A 363 6.87 6.98 -3.13
C ILE A 363 7.94 5.94 -3.43
N SER A 364 9.14 6.38 -3.79
CA SER A 364 10.24 5.51 -4.25
C SER A 364 11.53 5.81 -3.49
N GLY A 365 12.24 4.78 -3.02
CA GLY A 365 13.50 4.99 -2.29
C GLY A 365 13.32 5.74 -0.96
N PHE A 366 12.11 5.72 -0.38
CA PHE A 366 11.78 6.52 0.79
C PHE A 366 12.23 5.83 2.07
N ILE A 367 12.85 6.58 2.98
CA ILE A 367 13.32 6.11 4.27
C ILE A 367 12.58 6.85 5.37
N GLY A 368 11.54 6.19 5.90
CA GLY A 368 10.81 6.66 7.07
C GLY A 368 11.38 6.01 8.33
N THR A 369 12.34 6.67 8.97
CA THR A 369 13.11 6.08 10.09
C THR A 369 13.00 6.88 11.37
N ASP A 370 12.80 6.15 12.46
CA ASP A 370 13.79 6.03 13.54
C ASP A 370 13.51 4.71 14.27
N TYR A 371 14.10 3.65 13.72
CA TYR A 371 14.07 2.31 14.32
C TYR A 371 15.21 2.23 15.30
N THR A 372 14.90 1.90 16.54
CA THR A 372 15.93 1.32 17.41
C THR A 372 16.54 0.13 16.67
N SER A 373 17.87 0.01 16.66
CA SER A 373 18.59 -1.13 16.06
C SER A 373 18.08 -2.50 16.53
N ASP A 374 17.36 -2.51 17.65
CA ASP A 374 16.55 -3.64 18.09
C ASP A 374 15.22 -3.71 17.33
N LYS A 375 15.16 -4.61 16.34
CA LYS A 375 13.93 -4.97 15.62
C LYS A 375 12.82 -5.45 16.56
N ASN A 376 13.11 -5.85 17.79
CA ASN A 376 12.14 -6.36 18.76
C ASN A 376 11.50 -5.28 19.64
N ALA A 377 12.11 -4.10 19.79
CA ALA A 377 11.56 -3.05 20.65
C ALA A 377 10.22 -2.48 20.13
N LYS A 378 9.37 -2.00 21.05
CA LYS A 378 8.17 -1.22 20.71
C LYS A 378 8.63 0.09 20.09
N SER A 379 8.14 0.39 18.89
CA SER A 379 8.42 1.67 18.22
C SER A 379 8.05 2.84 19.13
N GLU A 380 8.98 3.77 19.33
CA GLU A 380 8.70 5.05 20.00
C GLU A 380 7.96 6.05 19.08
N TYR A 381 7.72 5.62 17.85
CA TYR A 381 7.05 6.37 16.79
C TYR A 381 5.73 5.73 16.42
N TRP A 382 4.73 6.57 16.18
CA TRP A 382 3.41 6.14 15.73
C TRP A 382 3.41 5.58 14.30
N GLY A 383 4.02 6.30 13.36
CA GLY A 383 4.10 5.91 11.94
C GLY A 383 4.64 7.04 11.08
N VAL A 384 5.27 6.73 9.95
CA VAL A 384 5.79 7.77 9.05
C VAL A 384 4.73 8.31 8.12
N MET A 385 3.78 7.49 7.67
CA MET A 385 2.79 7.86 6.67
C MET A 385 1.37 7.82 7.21
N SER A 386 0.60 8.89 6.97
CA SER A 386 -0.85 8.92 7.09
C SER A 386 -1.52 9.12 5.74
N GLY A 387 -2.64 8.43 5.54
CA GLY A 387 -3.42 8.46 4.31
C GLY A 387 -4.89 8.78 4.57
N PHE A 388 -5.49 9.53 3.65
CA PHE A 388 -6.93 9.83 3.61
C PHE A 388 -7.36 9.87 2.14
N ASN A 389 -8.25 8.97 1.70
CA ASN A 389 -8.73 8.92 0.31
C ASN A 389 -7.59 8.95 -0.73
N MET A 390 -6.51 8.21 -0.46
CA MET A 390 -5.42 8.07 -1.45
C MET A 390 -5.86 7.11 -2.53
N LYS A 391 -5.64 7.48 -3.80
CA LYS A 391 -5.97 6.66 -4.95
C LYS A 391 -4.75 6.42 -5.85
N ASP A 392 -4.60 5.18 -6.32
CA ASP A 392 -3.52 4.76 -7.21
C ASP A 392 -2.14 5.12 -6.64
N THR A 393 -1.88 4.66 -5.42
CA THR A 393 -0.63 4.90 -4.69
C THR A 393 0.34 3.74 -4.84
N VAL A 394 1.59 4.05 -5.21
CA VAL A 394 2.68 3.08 -5.36
C VAL A 394 3.79 3.44 -4.37
N ILE A 395 4.14 2.49 -3.51
CA ILE A 395 5.29 2.53 -2.62
C ILE A 395 6.28 1.49 -3.11
N GLU A 396 7.48 1.91 -3.47
CA GLU A 396 8.50 1.00 -4.01
C GLU A 396 9.88 1.25 -3.42
N ASN A 397 10.68 0.17 -3.31
CA ASN A 397 12.07 0.25 -2.88
C ASN A 397 12.28 1.09 -1.60
N SER A 398 11.31 1.03 -0.68
CA SER A 398 11.21 1.95 0.46
C SER A 398 11.29 1.20 1.79
N GLU A 399 11.72 1.90 2.84
CA GLU A 399 11.79 1.39 4.22
C GLU A 399 10.93 2.25 5.15
N MET A 400 9.81 1.71 5.66
CA MET A 400 8.77 2.49 6.35
C MET A 400 8.18 1.74 7.55
N ASN A 401 7.85 2.45 8.65
CA ASN A 401 7.41 1.81 9.90
C ASN A 401 5.89 1.64 9.98
N ARG A 402 5.18 2.21 9.01
CA ARG A 402 3.73 2.15 8.85
C ARG A 402 3.33 2.71 7.49
N VAL A 403 2.39 2.04 6.85
CA VAL A 403 1.57 2.59 5.76
C VAL A 403 0.14 2.68 6.29
N ASP A 404 -0.36 3.88 6.56
CA ASP A 404 -1.67 4.09 7.17
C ASP A 404 -2.65 4.69 6.15
N SER A 405 -3.90 4.24 6.16
CA SER A 405 -5.01 4.95 5.53
C SER A 405 -6.22 4.93 6.45
N HIS A 406 -6.65 6.12 6.88
CA HIS A 406 -7.79 6.30 7.77
C HIS A 406 -9.10 6.07 7.02
N THR A 407 -9.34 6.86 5.98
CA THR A 407 -10.57 6.83 5.20
C THR A 407 -10.39 6.00 3.93
N TYR A 408 -11.45 5.87 3.14
CA TYR A 408 -11.54 4.94 2.01
C TYR A 408 -10.48 5.19 0.91
N SER A 409 -9.33 4.53 1.01
CA SER A 409 -8.29 4.53 -0.02
C SER A 409 -8.58 3.52 -1.13
N HIS A 410 -8.07 3.76 -2.33
CA HIS A 410 -8.35 2.90 -3.48
C HIS A 410 -7.07 2.59 -4.29
N ASN A 411 -6.82 1.32 -4.61
CA ASN A 411 -5.63 0.89 -5.35
C ASN A 411 -4.29 1.28 -4.68
N ILE A 412 -3.72 0.36 -3.90
CA ILE A 412 -2.42 0.55 -3.24
C ILE A 412 -1.47 -0.56 -3.67
N THR A 413 -0.25 -0.20 -4.07
CA THR A 413 0.82 -1.13 -4.41
C THR A 413 2.03 -0.91 -3.51
N VAL A 414 2.56 -1.97 -2.91
CA VAL A 414 3.84 -2.00 -2.20
C VAL A 414 4.74 -3.02 -2.91
N ARG A 415 5.93 -2.61 -3.37
CA ARG A 415 6.88 -3.52 -4.04
C ARG A 415 8.33 -3.28 -3.66
N GLY A 416 9.16 -4.32 -3.61
CA GLY A 416 10.60 -4.16 -3.34
C GLY A 416 10.91 -3.49 -1.99
N SER A 417 9.98 -3.50 -1.03
CA SER A 417 10.02 -2.61 0.15
C SER A 417 10.15 -3.39 1.46
N LYS A 418 10.63 -2.70 2.50
CA LYS A 418 10.66 -3.23 3.87
C LYS A 418 9.74 -2.43 4.76
N ILE A 419 8.69 -3.07 5.27
CA ILE A 419 7.72 -2.43 6.15
C ILE A 419 7.87 -2.99 7.56
N PHE A 420 7.99 -2.11 8.54
CA PHE A 420 8.24 -2.46 9.94
C PHE A 420 7.04 -2.11 10.81
N GLY A 421 7.15 -2.36 12.11
CA GLY A 421 6.29 -1.74 13.13
C GLY A 421 4.83 -2.15 13.00
N ALA A 422 3.98 -1.20 12.57
CA ALA A 422 2.53 -1.39 12.47
C ALA A 422 2.09 -2.07 11.15
N GLY A 423 3.01 -2.37 10.24
CA GLY A 423 2.66 -2.91 8.93
C GLY A 423 1.81 -1.92 8.12
N MET A 424 0.80 -2.43 7.41
CA MET A 424 -0.17 -1.63 6.69
C MET A 424 -1.48 -1.56 7.47
N THR A 425 -1.89 -0.36 7.90
CA THR A 425 -3.16 -0.13 8.61
C THR A 425 -4.14 0.56 7.68
N LEU A 426 -5.15 -0.13 7.15
CA LEU A 426 -5.90 0.33 5.97
C LEU A 426 -7.43 0.26 6.13
N SER A 427 -8.14 1.13 5.41
CA SER A 427 -9.54 0.99 5.03
C SER A 427 -9.69 1.42 3.57
N GLY A 428 -10.56 0.79 2.79
CA GLY A 428 -10.66 1.14 1.37
C GLY A 428 -11.23 0.09 0.44
N GLY A 429 -10.71 0.08 -0.80
CA GLY A 429 -11.08 -0.87 -1.85
C GLY A 429 -10.13 -0.88 -3.04
N GLY A 430 -10.53 -1.56 -4.12
CA GLY A 430 -9.71 -1.74 -5.31
C GLY A 430 -8.59 -2.76 -5.11
N LYS A 431 -7.54 -2.69 -5.92
CA LYS A 431 -6.41 -3.63 -5.89
C LYS A 431 -5.40 -3.24 -4.79
N LEU A 432 -5.23 -4.11 -3.80
CA LEU A 432 -4.11 -4.08 -2.88
C LEU A 432 -3.04 -5.09 -3.34
N SER A 433 -1.86 -4.62 -3.72
CA SER A 433 -0.79 -5.44 -4.26
C SER A 433 0.46 -5.35 -3.40
N ILE A 434 1.03 -6.48 -2.99
CA ILE A 434 2.26 -6.56 -2.20
C ILE A 434 3.21 -7.55 -2.86
N THR A 435 4.33 -7.10 -3.43
CA THR A 435 5.29 -8.00 -4.09
C THR A 435 6.73 -7.77 -3.67
N ASP A 436 7.54 -8.82 -3.69
CA ASP A 436 9.01 -8.72 -3.54
C ASP A 436 9.44 -7.93 -2.28
N SER A 437 8.71 -8.11 -1.17
CA SER A 437 8.78 -7.24 0.01
C SER A 437 9.00 -8.01 1.30
N GLU A 438 9.52 -7.33 2.31
CA GLU A 438 9.76 -7.86 3.65
C GLU A 438 8.93 -7.12 4.69
N PHE A 439 8.30 -7.86 5.60
CA PHE A 439 7.48 -7.29 6.67
C PHE A 439 8.04 -7.69 8.04
N TYR A 440 8.32 -6.70 8.89
CA TYR A 440 8.82 -6.85 10.27
C TYR A 440 7.79 -6.30 11.25
N CYS A 441 6.60 -6.87 11.21
CA CYS A 441 5.43 -6.44 11.96
C CYS A 441 4.64 -7.67 12.41
N ASN A 442 3.64 -7.47 13.25
CA ASN A 442 2.79 -8.55 13.72
C ASN A 442 1.83 -9.02 12.62
N ASP A 443 0.99 -8.11 12.14
CA ASP A 443 0.08 -8.34 11.04
C ASP A 443 0.56 -7.53 9.83
N ILE A 444 0.59 -8.11 8.62
CA ILE A 444 0.97 -7.35 7.40
C ILE A 444 -0.11 -6.30 7.10
N ILE A 445 -1.37 -6.71 7.16
CA ILE A 445 -2.54 -5.88 6.91
C ILE A 445 -3.41 -5.86 8.17
N SER A 446 -3.58 -4.69 8.77
CA SER A 446 -4.56 -4.43 9.83
C SER A 446 -5.69 -3.58 9.27
N LEU A 447 -6.86 -4.17 9.04
CA LEU A 447 -8.03 -3.43 8.58
C LEU A 447 -8.60 -2.59 9.73
N ARG A 448 -8.81 -1.30 9.47
CA ARG A 448 -9.17 -0.32 10.49
C ARG A 448 -10.57 -0.54 11.04
N LYS A 449 -10.65 -0.97 12.31
CA LYS A 449 -11.93 -1.13 13.03
C LYS A 449 -12.78 0.14 13.04
N ASP A 450 -12.15 1.30 13.23
CA ASP A 450 -12.84 2.59 13.28
C ASP A 450 -13.45 3.02 11.93
N TYR A 451 -13.09 2.33 10.84
CA TYR A 451 -13.60 2.54 9.48
C TYR A 451 -14.01 1.20 8.84
N GLY A 452 -14.70 0.38 9.63
CA GLY A 452 -15.44 -0.78 9.13
C GLY A 452 -14.63 -2.03 8.85
N SER A 453 -13.37 -2.12 9.29
CA SER A 453 -12.50 -3.28 9.04
C SER A 453 -12.61 -3.81 7.61
N SER A 454 -12.64 -2.90 6.63
CA SER A 454 -13.11 -3.20 5.28
C SER A 454 -12.05 -2.89 4.22
N TRP A 455 -11.90 -3.82 3.28
CA TRP A 455 -11.29 -3.59 1.98
C TRP A 455 -12.15 -4.20 0.88
N ASN A 456 -12.84 -3.37 0.09
CA ASN A 456 -13.66 -3.83 -1.02
C ASN A 456 -12.85 -3.95 -2.31
N GLY A 457 -12.16 -5.08 -2.49
CA GLY A 457 -11.41 -5.35 -3.71
C GLY A 457 -10.45 -6.54 -3.62
N PHE A 458 -9.46 -6.57 -4.50
CA PHE A 458 -8.55 -7.72 -4.65
C PHE A 458 -7.29 -7.54 -3.82
N LEU A 459 -6.90 -8.57 -3.06
CA LEU A 459 -5.56 -8.68 -2.47
C LEU A 459 -4.69 -9.61 -3.32
N TYR A 460 -3.54 -9.09 -3.76
CA TYR A 460 -2.48 -9.86 -4.42
C TYR A 460 -1.19 -9.80 -3.62
N ILE A 461 -0.65 -10.97 -3.27
CA ILE A 461 0.62 -11.11 -2.57
C ILE A 461 1.49 -12.10 -3.34
N ASN A 462 2.72 -11.70 -3.68
CA ASN A 462 3.70 -12.59 -4.29
C ASN A 462 5.12 -12.32 -3.80
N ASN A 463 5.86 -13.38 -3.49
CA ASN A 463 7.28 -13.29 -3.09
C ASN A 463 7.48 -12.37 -1.87
N VAL A 464 6.82 -12.70 -0.76
CA VAL A 464 6.85 -11.89 0.47
C VAL A 464 7.47 -12.68 1.62
N ARG A 465 8.35 -12.02 2.39
CA ARG A 465 8.94 -12.57 3.61
C ARG A 465 8.39 -11.83 4.83
N HIS A 466 7.76 -12.57 5.73
CA HIS A 466 7.16 -12.02 6.95
C HIS A 466 7.92 -12.47 8.18
N TYR A 467 8.35 -11.52 8.99
CA TYR A 467 9.07 -11.69 10.25
C TYR A 467 8.19 -11.21 11.42
N PRO A 468 7.19 -12.01 11.84
CA PRO A 468 6.31 -11.66 12.96
C PRO A 468 7.03 -11.69 14.31
N LYS A 469 6.69 -10.75 15.20
CA LYS A 469 7.26 -10.72 16.57
C LYS A 469 6.62 -11.73 17.53
N ASN A 470 5.28 -11.87 17.51
CA ASN A 470 4.54 -12.92 18.24
C ASN A 470 3.45 -13.55 17.33
N MET A 471 2.48 -14.30 17.89
CA MET A 471 1.35 -14.92 17.16
C MET A 471 0.43 -13.90 16.48
N TYR A 472 0.64 -13.66 15.19
CA TYR A 472 -0.15 -12.73 14.37
C TYR A 472 -0.21 -13.20 12.91
N GLY A 473 -0.98 -12.50 12.09
CA GLY A 473 -1.49 -13.01 10.82
C GLY A 473 -1.08 -12.25 9.57
N LEU A 474 -1.67 -12.64 8.43
CA LEU A 474 -1.55 -11.85 7.21
C LEU A 474 -2.53 -10.67 7.24
N ILE A 475 -3.81 -10.96 7.49
CA ILE A 475 -4.89 -9.97 7.60
C ILE A 475 -5.46 -10.02 9.01
N GLN A 476 -5.57 -8.87 9.65
CA GLN A 476 -6.31 -8.66 10.88
C GLN A 476 -7.55 -7.81 10.60
N ALA A 477 -8.71 -8.24 11.09
CA ALA A 477 -9.97 -7.53 11.01
C ALA A 477 -10.71 -7.59 12.35
N SER A 478 -11.51 -6.57 12.65
CA SER A 478 -12.42 -6.56 13.81
C SER A 478 -13.77 -5.96 13.40
N PRO A 479 -14.61 -6.77 12.72
CA PRO A 479 -15.90 -6.31 12.21
C PRO A 479 -16.81 -5.69 13.28
N VAL A 480 -17.57 -4.68 12.88
CA VAL A 480 -18.62 -4.03 13.68
C VAL A 480 -19.89 -3.96 12.82
N PRO A 481 -20.67 -5.05 12.70
CA PRO A 481 -21.77 -5.15 11.73
C PRO A 481 -23.02 -4.33 12.10
N THR A 482 -23.06 -3.76 13.30
CA THR A 482 -24.12 -2.92 13.84
C THR A 482 -23.94 -1.43 13.52
N HIS A 483 -22.76 -1.02 13.03
CA HIS A 483 -22.45 0.38 12.72
C HIS A 483 -22.57 0.68 11.22
N ASP A 484 -23.20 1.80 10.87
CA ASP A 484 -23.23 2.31 9.50
C ASP A 484 -21.95 3.08 9.19
N PHE A 485 -21.05 2.51 8.39
CA PHE A 485 -19.85 3.21 7.91
C PHE A 485 -20.11 4.11 6.69
N GLY A 486 -21.32 4.07 6.12
CA GLY A 486 -21.67 4.74 4.87
C GLY A 486 -21.33 3.95 3.59
N TYR A 487 -20.87 2.70 3.75
CA TYR A 487 -20.59 1.76 2.67
C TYR A 487 -20.75 0.30 3.14
N GLU A 488 -20.85 -0.62 2.19
CA GLU A 488 -20.83 -2.06 2.46
C GLU A 488 -19.43 -2.50 2.90
N CYS A 489 -19.35 -3.40 3.88
CA CYS A 489 -18.09 -3.84 4.47
C CYS A 489 -17.65 -5.19 3.89
N HIS A 490 -16.37 -5.28 3.50
CA HIS A 490 -15.80 -6.43 2.80
C HIS A 490 -14.49 -6.86 3.46
N LEU A 491 -14.32 -8.17 3.65
CA LEU A 491 -13.02 -8.78 3.93
C LEU A 491 -12.41 -9.25 2.60
N PHE A 492 -12.15 -8.29 1.71
CA PHE A 492 -11.77 -8.50 0.31
C PHE A 492 -12.86 -9.13 -0.55
N ALA A 493 -12.79 -8.90 -1.85
CA ALA A 493 -13.57 -9.60 -2.86
C ALA A 493 -12.86 -10.88 -3.32
N LYS A 494 -11.52 -10.84 -3.37
CA LYS A 494 -10.62 -11.94 -3.73
C LYS A 494 -9.29 -11.80 -2.98
N ILE A 495 -8.71 -12.93 -2.59
CA ILE A 495 -7.40 -13.01 -1.94
C ILE A 495 -6.54 -14.01 -2.72
N HIS A 496 -5.39 -13.57 -3.20
CA HIS A 496 -4.40 -14.40 -3.87
C HIS A 496 -3.04 -14.20 -3.20
N VAL A 497 -2.48 -15.29 -2.68
CA VAL A 497 -1.18 -15.31 -2.01
C VAL A 497 -0.33 -16.42 -2.62
N GLU A 498 0.80 -16.05 -3.18
CA GLU A 498 1.78 -16.98 -3.74
C GLU A 498 3.17 -16.69 -3.17
N ASN A 499 3.99 -17.72 -2.94
CA ASN A 499 5.39 -17.55 -2.49
C ASN A 499 5.50 -16.66 -1.23
N TYR A 500 4.79 -17.06 -0.17
CA TYR A 500 4.75 -16.33 1.10
C TYR A 500 5.49 -17.12 2.18
N TYR A 501 6.54 -16.51 2.74
CA TYR A 501 7.49 -17.16 3.62
C TYR A 501 7.47 -16.51 5.01
N ILE A 502 7.18 -17.29 6.04
CA ILE A 502 7.05 -16.83 7.42
C ILE A 502 8.29 -17.26 8.20
N TYR A 503 8.91 -16.31 8.88
CA TYR A 503 10.12 -16.45 9.69
C TYR A 503 9.79 -16.06 11.13
N HIS A 504 9.35 -17.01 11.94
CA HIS A 504 9.13 -16.77 13.36
C HIS A 504 10.46 -16.59 14.11
N SER A 505 10.42 -15.80 15.18
CA SER A 505 11.46 -15.82 16.21
C SER A 505 11.31 -17.07 17.08
N ASP A 506 12.34 -17.47 17.84
CA ASP A 506 12.51 -18.75 18.57
C ASP A 506 11.40 -19.16 19.60
N SER A 507 10.20 -18.60 19.53
CA SER A 507 9.06 -18.95 20.38
C SER A 507 8.47 -20.32 19.99
N VAL A 508 8.32 -21.19 20.98
CA VAL A 508 8.02 -22.63 20.82
C VAL A 508 6.55 -22.93 20.41
N TYR A 509 5.73 -21.93 20.08
CA TYR A 509 4.28 -22.11 19.83
C TYR A 509 3.65 -21.03 18.92
N ALA A 510 4.15 -20.87 17.68
CA ALA A 510 3.64 -19.82 16.79
C ALA A 510 2.52 -20.32 15.84
N LEU A 511 1.29 -19.91 16.12
CA LEU A 511 0.14 -20.08 15.24
C LEU A 511 0.01 -18.87 14.29
N HIS A 512 0.29 -19.06 13.00
CA HIS A 512 0.12 -18.01 11.99
C HIS A 512 -1.28 -18.08 11.38
N ARG A 513 -2.03 -16.98 11.44
CA ARG A 513 -3.41 -16.93 10.92
C ARG A 513 -3.49 -16.11 9.64
N MET A 514 -3.91 -16.68 8.53
CA MET A 514 -4.02 -15.91 7.28
C MET A 514 -5.08 -14.81 7.41
N LEU A 515 -6.27 -15.17 7.91
CA LEU A 515 -7.36 -14.24 8.20
C LEU A 515 -7.70 -14.28 9.69
N LYS A 516 -7.15 -13.32 10.43
CA LYS A 516 -7.44 -13.08 11.83
C LYS A 516 -8.64 -12.13 11.97
N ILE A 517 -9.83 -12.71 12.02
CA ILE A 517 -11.08 -12.02 12.28
C ILE A 517 -11.35 -12.14 13.78
N ASN A 518 -11.17 -11.04 14.52
CA ASN A 518 -11.56 -10.99 15.93
C ASN A 518 -13.10 -11.02 16.00
N ASP A 519 -13.64 -11.77 16.97
CA ASP A 519 -15.08 -12.03 17.12
C ASP A 519 -15.92 -10.78 16.83
N PHE A 520 -16.96 -10.97 16.01
CA PHE A 520 -18.11 -10.07 15.99
C PHE A 520 -18.50 -9.84 17.44
N SER A 521 -18.57 -8.58 17.87
CA SER A 521 -18.75 -8.24 19.27
C SER A 521 -19.87 -9.10 19.88
N LYS A 522 -19.77 -9.43 21.18
CA LYS A 522 -20.84 -10.07 21.97
C LYS A 522 -22.11 -9.20 22.08
N GLU A 523 -22.33 -8.30 21.13
CA GLU A 523 -23.52 -7.50 20.97
C GLU A 523 -24.67 -8.46 20.68
N THR A 524 -25.64 -8.40 21.58
CA THR A 524 -26.71 -9.34 21.78
C THR A 524 -27.51 -9.58 20.50
N SER A 525 -28.07 -10.78 20.37
CA SER A 525 -28.88 -11.30 19.25
C SER A 525 -30.17 -10.52 18.90
N THR A 526 -30.29 -9.27 19.32
CA THR A 526 -31.43 -8.38 19.13
C THR A 526 -31.13 -7.19 18.21
N GLU A 527 -29.86 -6.86 17.96
CA GLU A 527 -29.49 -5.74 17.09
C GLU A 527 -29.44 -6.15 15.61
N LYS A 528 -30.04 -5.33 14.74
CA LYS A 528 -30.14 -5.60 13.31
C LYS A 528 -28.85 -5.15 12.61
N TYR A 529 -28.23 -6.04 11.83
CA TYR A 529 -27.08 -5.67 11.00
C TYR A 529 -27.40 -4.52 10.05
N VAL A 530 -26.46 -3.59 9.95
CA VAL A 530 -26.52 -2.47 9.02
C VAL A 530 -25.84 -2.88 7.71
N ASN A 531 -26.33 -2.36 6.58
CA ASN A 531 -25.77 -2.57 5.24
C ASN A 531 -25.57 -4.04 4.82
N GLY A 532 -26.37 -4.97 5.35
CA GLY A 532 -26.33 -6.39 4.96
C GLY A 532 -25.24 -7.24 5.63
N GLY A 533 -24.44 -6.68 6.54
CA GLY A 533 -23.36 -7.39 7.24
C GLY A 533 -22.01 -7.32 6.51
N TYR A 534 -21.10 -8.25 6.84
CA TYR A 534 -19.75 -8.30 6.25
C TYR A 534 -19.68 -9.35 5.15
N HIS A 535 -19.09 -8.98 4.02
CA HIS A 535 -18.87 -9.88 2.89
C HIS A 535 -17.49 -10.56 2.96
N LEU A 536 -17.46 -11.90 2.93
CA LEU A 536 -16.21 -12.66 2.80
C LEU A 536 -15.74 -12.65 1.33
N ALA A 537 -14.43 -12.76 1.11
CA ALA A 537 -13.87 -12.97 -0.22
C ALA A 537 -14.47 -14.22 -0.89
N ASN A 538 -14.94 -14.06 -2.12
CA ASN A 538 -15.52 -15.16 -2.91
C ASN A 538 -14.43 -16.12 -3.42
N GLU A 539 -13.16 -15.72 -3.36
CA GLU A 539 -12.02 -16.53 -3.78
C GLU A 539 -10.83 -16.28 -2.83
N ILE A 540 -10.28 -17.35 -2.26
CA ILE A 540 -9.08 -17.36 -1.44
C ILE A 540 -8.13 -18.41 -2.02
N TYR A 541 -7.03 -17.97 -2.61
CA TYR A 541 -6.01 -18.82 -3.23
C TYR A 541 -4.68 -18.66 -2.50
N LEU A 542 -4.18 -19.75 -1.90
CA LEU A 542 -2.88 -19.82 -1.24
C LEU A 542 -2.01 -20.87 -1.93
N LYS A 543 -0.84 -20.48 -2.44
CA LYS A 543 0.13 -21.37 -3.06
C LYS A 543 1.54 -21.15 -2.54
N ASN A 544 2.26 -22.24 -2.26
CA ASN A 544 3.64 -22.21 -1.78
C ASN A 544 3.78 -21.25 -0.58
N VAL A 545 3.04 -21.55 0.49
CA VAL A 545 3.05 -20.76 1.71
C VAL A 545 3.76 -21.54 2.82
N LYS A 546 4.92 -21.04 3.22
CA LYS A 546 5.94 -21.80 3.97
C LYS A 546 6.32 -21.16 5.29
N VAL A 547 6.64 -22.00 6.26
CA VAL A 547 7.27 -21.59 7.53
C VAL A 547 8.72 -22.05 7.51
N VAL A 548 9.67 -21.11 7.40
CA VAL A 548 11.07 -21.41 7.00
C VAL A 548 11.94 -21.89 8.16
N ASN A 549 11.82 -21.30 9.36
CA ASN A 549 12.63 -21.64 10.54
C ASN A 549 11.83 -22.48 11.55
N LYS A 550 11.14 -23.51 11.08
CA LYS A 550 10.14 -24.26 11.85
C LYS A 550 10.73 -24.84 13.15
N VAL A 551 10.35 -24.25 14.28
CA VAL A 551 10.42 -24.91 15.60
C VAL A 551 9.22 -25.85 15.73
N GLU A 552 9.26 -26.81 16.67
CA GLU A 552 8.14 -27.70 16.97
C GLU A 552 6.85 -26.87 17.15
N LEU A 553 5.74 -27.25 16.48
CA LEU A 553 4.41 -26.61 16.57
C LEU A 553 4.22 -25.24 15.88
N GLU A 554 4.85 -25.01 14.71
CA GLU A 554 4.52 -23.89 13.83
C GLU A 554 3.79 -24.32 12.55
N GLY A 555 2.85 -23.48 12.10
CA GLY A 555 2.14 -23.66 10.85
C GLY A 555 0.97 -22.69 10.68
N ILE A 556 0.27 -22.87 9.57
CA ILE A 556 -0.74 -21.94 9.08
C ILE A 556 -2.14 -22.42 9.44
N VAL A 557 -2.97 -21.47 9.88
CA VAL A 557 -4.42 -21.59 9.98
C VAL A 557 -5.06 -20.54 9.09
N LEU A 558 -6.09 -20.93 8.33
CA LEU A 558 -6.75 -20.02 7.40
C LEU A 558 -7.57 -18.94 8.13
N PHE A 559 -8.40 -19.33 9.10
CA PHE A 559 -9.27 -18.40 9.84
C PHE A 559 -9.13 -18.51 11.36
N SER A 560 -9.24 -17.38 12.07
CA SER A 560 -9.28 -17.34 13.54
C SER A 560 -10.68 -17.46 14.16
N THR A 561 -11.74 -17.17 13.39
CA THR A 561 -13.11 -17.11 13.91
C THR A 561 -13.90 -18.38 13.58
N THR A 562 -14.93 -18.63 14.38
CA THR A 562 -15.90 -19.69 14.16
C THR A 562 -17.30 -19.18 13.89
N ASN A 563 -17.51 -17.86 13.90
CA ASN A 563 -18.83 -17.25 13.72
C ASN A 563 -19.08 -16.83 12.26
N PHE A 564 -19.11 -17.81 11.36
CA PHE A 564 -19.36 -17.59 9.93
C PHE A 564 -20.83 -17.28 9.59
N LEU A 565 -21.77 -17.40 10.54
CA LEU A 565 -23.20 -17.15 10.31
C LEU A 565 -23.50 -15.69 9.95
N GLU A 566 -22.70 -14.79 10.50
CA GLU A 566 -22.84 -13.33 10.35
C GLU A 566 -22.19 -12.81 9.06
N MET A 567 -21.36 -13.65 8.42
CA MET A 567 -20.74 -13.35 7.14
C MET A 567 -21.65 -13.72 5.98
N LYS A 568 -21.54 -12.95 4.90
CA LYS A 568 -22.27 -13.15 3.65
C LYS A 568 -21.32 -13.26 2.47
N SER A 569 -21.81 -13.86 1.39
CA SER A 569 -21.18 -13.81 0.08
C SER A 569 -21.83 -12.70 -0.76
N LYS A 570 -21.08 -12.12 -1.69
CA LYS A 570 -21.66 -11.23 -2.73
C LYS A 570 -22.27 -12.01 -3.89
N VAL A 571 -21.86 -13.25 -4.07
CA VAL A 571 -22.37 -14.14 -5.13
C VAL A 571 -23.32 -15.16 -4.50
N ASN A 572 -24.43 -15.40 -5.16
CA ASN A 572 -25.43 -16.34 -4.67
C ASN A 572 -24.89 -17.78 -4.69
N GLY A 573 -24.92 -18.44 -3.54
CA GLY A 573 -24.73 -19.89 -3.41
C GLY A 573 -26.08 -20.58 -3.39
N LEU A 574 -26.15 -21.80 -3.91
CA LEU A 574 -27.41 -22.54 -3.98
C LEU A 574 -27.21 -24.04 -4.12
N PHE A 575 -28.27 -24.77 -3.81
CA PHE A 575 -28.41 -26.17 -4.22
C PHE A 575 -29.10 -26.24 -5.59
N LYS A 576 -28.53 -27.01 -6.52
CA LYS A 576 -29.07 -27.22 -7.86
C LYS A 576 -29.31 -28.70 -8.10
N GLU A 577 -30.50 -29.08 -8.54
CA GLU A 577 -30.76 -30.44 -8.99
C GLU A 577 -30.13 -30.68 -10.38
N VAL A 578 -29.31 -31.72 -10.50
CA VAL A 578 -28.67 -32.16 -11.74
C VAL A 578 -28.85 -33.67 -11.85
N ASN A 579 -29.57 -34.14 -12.87
CA ASN A 579 -29.85 -35.56 -13.10
C ASN A 579 -30.48 -36.28 -11.88
N GLY A 580 -31.40 -35.63 -11.18
CA GLY A 580 -32.04 -36.19 -9.98
C GLY A 580 -31.16 -36.19 -8.72
N GLN A 581 -29.97 -35.57 -8.77
CA GLN A 581 -29.06 -35.41 -7.63
C GLN A 581 -28.91 -33.93 -7.25
N LEU A 582 -29.01 -33.64 -5.96
CA LEU A 582 -28.80 -32.30 -5.42
C LEU A 582 -27.30 -31.98 -5.40
N LYS A 583 -26.87 -30.98 -6.16
CA LYS A 583 -25.48 -30.49 -6.20
C LYS A 583 -25.35 -29.14 -5.51
N ILE A 584 -24.19 -28.91 -4.92
CA ILE A 584 -23.83 -27.65 -4.28
C ILE A 584 -23.17 -26.77 -5.33
N VAL A 585 -23.68 -25.56 -5.53
CA VAL A 585 -23.02 -24.50 -6.29
C VAL A 585 -22.38 -23.57 -5.26
N GLY A 586 -21.06 -23.73 -5.07
CA GLY A 586 -20.29 -22.91 -4.14
C GLY A 586 -20.18 -21.46 -4.60
N ASN A 587 -20.15 -20.55 -3.63
CA ASN A 587 -19.95 -19.12 -3.84
C ASN A 587 -18.70 -18.57 -3.15
N ILE A 588 -18.05 -19.38 -2.30
CA ILE A 588 -16.75 -19.10 -1.70
C ILE A 588 -15.76 -20.19 -2.13
N ARG A 589 -14.81 -19.87 -3.01
CA ARG A 589 -13.75 -20.78 -3.44
C ARG A 589 -12.53 -20.64 -2.54
N ILE A 590 -12.04 -21.74 -1.98
CA ILE A 590 -10.81 -21.80 -1.20
C ILE A 590 -9.88 -22.81 -1.88
N THR A 591 -8.69 -22.39 -2.28
CA THR A 591 -7.67 -23.25 -2.87
C THR A 591 -6.38 -23.15 -2.07
N LEU A 592 -5.88 -24.28 -1.58
CA LEU A 592 -4.61 -24.41 -0.86
C LEU A 592 -3.71 -25.37 -1.63
N GLU A 593 -2.55 -24.91 -2.09
CA GLU A 593 -1.56 -25.72 -2.81
C GLU A 593 -0.20 -25.58 -2.13
N ASP A 594 0.35 -26.68 -1.63
CA ASP A 594 1.68 -26.69 -1.01
C ASP A 594 1.82 -25.70 0.18
N VAL A 595 0.87 -25.77 1.13
CA VAL A 595 0.80 -24.91 2.31
C VAL A 595 1.23 -25.66 3.57
N ASP A 596 2.10 -25.05 4.37
CA ASP A 596 2.57 -25.60 5.66
C ASP A 596 1.53 -25.41 6.78
N LEU A 597 0.48 -26.23 6.77
CA LEU A 597 -0.62 -26.13 7.75
C LEU A 597 -0.17 -26.49 9.18
N TYR A 598 -0.86 -25.89 10.14
CA TYR A 598 -0.63 -26.10 11.56
C TYR A 598 -0.92 -27.54 11.99
N ASP A 599 0.01 -28.14 12.76
CA ASP A 599 -0.16 -29.48 13.34
C ASP A 599 -0.99 -29.41 14.64
N PHE A 600 -2.32 -29.47 14.48
CA PHE A 600 -3.25 -29.55 15.61
C PHE A 600 -3.12 -30.85 16.42
N GLY A 601 -2.48 -31.89 15.87
CA GLY A 601 -2.26 -33.13 16.59
C GLY A 601 -1.42 -32.86 17.83
N ARG A 602 -0.26 -32.23 17.68
CA ARG A 602 0.72 -32.01 18.75
C ARG A 602 0.37 -30.91 19.76
N TYR A 603 -0.77 -30.22 19.62
CA TYR A 603 -1.12 -29.06 20.45
C TYR A 603 -1.50 -29.45 21.89
N LYS A 604 -0.65 -29.09 22.87
CA LYS A 604 -0.85 -29.43 24.31
C LYS A 604 -1.77 -28.47 25.08
N GLY A 605 -2.15 -27.32 24.49
CA GLY A 605 -2.79 -26.19 25.20
C GLY A 605 -4.32 -26.17 25.23
N ALA A 606 -5.01 -27.07 24.53
CA ALA A 606 -6.48 -27.04 24.51
C ALA A 606 -7.05 -27.80 25.71
N LYS A 607 -7.63 -27.07 26.68
CA LYS A 607 -8.74 -27.62 27.46
C LYS A 607 -9.80 -28.10 26.46
N ALA A 608 -9.96 -29.40 26.31
CA ALA A 608 -11.13 -30.10 25.79
C ALA A 608 -12.13 -29.22 25.00
N GLY A 609 -11.95 -29.08 23.68
CA GLY A 609 -12.97 -28.59 22.76
C GLY A 609 -12.83 -27.15 22.23
N ILE A 610 -11.67 -26.74 21.70
CA ILE A 610 -11.44 -25.36 21.21
C ILE A 610 -11.23 -25.41 19.69
N LEU A 611 -12.31 -25.33 18.91
CA LEU A 611 -12.71 -24.16 18.10
C LEU A 611 -11.87 -23.86 16.84
N GLU A 612 -10.58 -24.15 16.77
CA GLU A 612 -9.75 -23.76 15.61
C GLU A 612 -9.40 -24.99 14.75
N CYS A 613 -9.60 -24.90 13.44
CA CYS A 613 -9.15 -25.88 12.46
C CYS A 613 -8.40 -25.14 11.34
N SER A 614 -7.56 -25.83 10.54
CA SER A 614 -6.73 -25.14 9.54
C SER A 614 -7.52 -24.49 8.41
N ILE A 615 -8.80 -24.85 8.21
CA ILE A 615 -9.67 -24.31 7.15
C ILE A 615 -10.99 -23.68 7.68
N THR A 616 -11.67 -24.20 8.71
CA THR A 616 -12.95 -23.69 9.25
C THR A 616 -13.16 -24.10 10.73
N GLY A 617 -13.57 -23.22 11.64
CA GLY A 617 -13.67 -23.56 13.07
C GLY A 617 -14.80 -24.52 13.48
N GLU A 618 -14.68 -25.17 14.65
CA GLU A 618 -15.53 -26.30 15.08
C GLU A 618 -16.79 -25.90 15.90
N LYS A 619 -16.81 -24.78 16.63
CA LYS A 619 -18.00 -24.33 17.39
C LYS A 619 -18.57 -23.03 16.85
N SER A 620 -19.76 -23.07 16.26
CA SER A 620 -20.68 -21.94 16.35
C SER A 620 -21.16 -21.86 17.82
N ASN A 621 -20.64 -20.92 18.60
CA ASN A 621 -21.08 -20.72 19.99
C ASN A 621 -22.49 -20.09 20.00
N LEU A 622 -23.54 -20.89 19.76
CA LEU A 622 -24.94 -20.47 19.92
C LEU A 622 -25.69 -21.39 20.90
N PRO A 623 -26.59 -20.85 21.74
CA PRO A 623 -27.60 -21.64 22.43
C PRO A 623 -28.56 -22.25 21.40
N GLY A 624 -28.85 -23.56 21.50
CA GLY A 624 -29.79 -24.24 20.60
C GLY A 624 -29.13 -24.99 19.43
N TYR A 625 -28.08 -25.77 19.71
CA TYR A 625 -27.41 -26.68 18.77
C TYR A 625 -28.36 -27.81 18.29
N THR A 626 -29.32 -27.43 17.45
CA THR A 626 -30.20 -28.30 16.65
C THR A 626 -30.51 -27.56 15.35
N GLY A 627 -29.75 -27.87 14.29
CA GLY A 627 -30.05 -27.51 12.91
C GLY A 627 -29.78 -26.05 12.53
N TYR A 628 -29.02 -25.84 11.46
CA TYR A 628 -29.22 -24.63 10.67
C TYR A 628 -30.70 -24.59 10.28
N THR A 629 -31.36 -23.45 10.49
CA THR A 629 -32.76 -23.29 10.07
C THR A 629 -32.83 -23.38 8.53
N GLU A 630 -33.94 -23.86 7.98
CA GLU A 630 -34.20 -23.78 6.53
C GLU A 630 -33.98 -22.35 6.00
N ALA A 631 -34.16 -21.34 6.85
CA ALA A 631 -33.90 -19.93 6.57
C ALA A 631 -32.42 -19.60 6.24
N PHE A 632 -31.43 -20.29 6.83
CA PHE A 632 -30.02 -20.08 6.44
C PHE A 632 -29.73 -20.66 5.05
N LEU A 633 -30.26 -21.86 4.78
CA LEU A 633 -30.03 -22.57 3.52
C LEU A 633 -30.84 -21.99 2.36
N SER A 634 -31.96 -21.33 2.64
CA SER A 634 -32.77 -20.61 1.64
C SER A 634 -32.25 -19.19 1.36
N ASN A 635 -31.32 -18.67 2.17
CA ASN A 635 -30.69 -17.39 1.92
C ASN A 635 -29.53 -17.56 0.92
N PRO A 636 -29.64 -17.03 -0.31
CA PRO A 636 -28.61 -17.22 -1.33
C PRO A 636 -27.28 -16.52 -1.01
N SER A 637 -27.27 -15.55 -0.09
CA SER A 637 -26.06 -14.86 0.37
C SER A 637 -25.30 -15.60 1.49
N SER A 638 -25.81 -16.75 1.95
CA SER A 638 -25.10 -17.63 2.89
C SER A 638 -23.81 -18.20 2.26
N LEU A 639 -22.89 -18.69 3.10
CA LEU A 639 -21.60 -19.22 2.63
C LEU A 639 -21.74 -20.69 2.20
N PHE A 640 -21.48 -20.95 0.92
CA PHE A 640 -21.38 -22.25 0.28
C PHE A 640 -19.95 -22.43 -0.23
N PHE A 641 -19.21 -23.38 0.32
CA PHE A 641 -17.77 -23.47 0.06
C PHE A 641 -17.43 -24.43 -1.09
N ASP A 642 -16.48 -24.05 -1.93
CA ASP A 642 -15.75 -24.93 -2.84
C ASP A 642 -14.29 -24.96 -2.39
N ILE A 643 -13.90 -26.02 -1.66
CA ILE A 643 -12.60 -26.16 -1.03
C ILE A 643 -11.75 -27.13 -1.86
N SER A 644 -10.59 -26.69 -2.31
CA SER A 644 -9.60 -27.52 -3.01
C SER A 644 -8.28 -27.46 -2.25
N VAL A 645 -7.73 -28.62 -1.86
CA VAL A 645 -6.48 -28.70 -1.11
C VAL A 645 -5.57 -29.73 -1.76
N SER A 646 -4.36 -29.34 -2.12
CA SER A 646 -3.37 -30.24 -2.69
C SER A 646 -2.00 -30.10 -2.08
N ASN A 647 -1.25 -31.21 -1.99
CA ASN A 647 0.14 -31.23 -1.53
C ASN A 647 0.33 -30.62 -0.13
N CYS A 648 -0.67 -30.70 0.75
CA CYS A 648 -0.62 -30.13 2.10
C CYS A 648 -0.48 -31.20 3.16
N LYS A 649 0.39 -30.96 4.15
CA LYS A 649 0.50 -31.82 5.34
C LYS A 649 -0.31 -31.23 6.49
N ASN A 650 -0.62 -32.06 7.48
CA ASN A 650 -1.32 -31.66 8.70
C ASN A 650 -2.75 -31.10 8.49
N LEU A 651 -3.41 -31.48 7.40
CA LEU A 651 -4.72 -30.97 7.03
C LEU A 651 -5.76 -31.30 8.10
N SER A 652 -6.38 -30.27 8.66
CA SER A 652 -7.47 -30.40 9.62
C SER A 652 -8.65 -29.57 9.13
N ILE A 653 -9.78 -30.21 8.83
CA ILE A 653 -10.99 -29.56 8.30
C ILE A 653 -12.18 -29.78 9.25
N ALA A 654 -12.94 -28.73 9.56
CA ALA A 654 -14.17 -28.82 10.36
C ALA A 654 -15.28 -27.92 9.78
N ILE A 655 -16.13 -28.47 8.91
CA ILE A 655 -17.11 -27.70 8.12
C ILE A 655 -18.44 -27.47 8.88
N GLY A 656 -18.66 -28.21 9.98
CA GLY A 656 -19.90 -28.10 10.75
C GLY A 656 -21.12 -28.51 9.90
N ALA A 657 -22.09 -27.62 9.72
CA ALA A 657 -23.22 -27.81 8.80
C ALA A 657 -23.28 -26.79 7.65
N HIS A 658 -22.15 -26.14 7.33
CA HIS A 658 -22.04 -25.37 6.09
C HIS A 658 -22.09 -26.31 4.86
N PRO A 659 -22.82 -25.95 3.78
CA PRO A 659 -22.71 -26.65 2.50
C PRO A 659 -21.30 -26.48 1.93
N ALA A 660 -20.66 -27.57 1.55
CA ALA A 660 -19.31 -27.51 0.99
C ALA A 660 -19.04 -28.62 -0.03
N ASN A 661 -18.39 -28.30 -1.13
CA ASN A 661 -17.65 -29.25 -1.95
C ASN A 661 -16.19 -29.24 -1.48
N CYS A 662 -15.59 -30.41 -1.30
CA CYS A 662 -14.20 -30.57 -0.87
C CYS A 662 -13.47 -31.49 -1.84
N ASN A 663 -12.43 -31.00 -2.49
CA ASN A 663 -11.52 -31.78 -3.32
C ASN A 663 -10.16 -31.78 -2.62
N ILE A 664 -9.71 -32.93 -2.14
CA ILE A 664 -8.48 -33.08 -1.38
C ILE A 664 -7.60 -34.09 -2.11
N ASP A 665 -6.36 -33.70 -2.41
CA ASP A 665 -5.48 -34.48 -3.26
C ASP A 665 -4.05 -34.47 -2.73
N HIS A 666 -3.36 -35.61 -2.69
CA HIS A 666 -1.95 -35.68 -2.24
C HIS A 666 -1.68 -35.00 -0.88
N CYS A 667 -2.55 -35.22 0.11
CA CYS A 667 -2.46 -34.57 1.43
C CYS A 667 -2.19 -35.56 2.58
N ASP A 668 -1.79 -35.03 3.75
CA ASP A 668 -1.86 -35.74 5.04
C ASP A 668 -2.99 -35.12 5.87
N ILE A 669 -4.11 -35.82 6.05
CA ILE A 669 -5.23 -35.38 6.89
C ILE A 669 -5.03 -35.85 8.33
N LEU A 670 -5.08 -34.95 9.30
CA LEU A 670 -5.11 -35.24 10.75
C LEU A 670 -6.54 -35.34 11.29
N LYS A 671 -7.44 -34.48 10.79
CA LYS A 671 -8.85 -34.39 11.21
C LYS A 671 -9.75 -33.99 10.04
N PHE A 672 -10.89 -34.66 9.89
CA PHE A 672 -11.94 -34.24 8.95
C PHE A 672 -13.31 -34.39 9.61
N TYR A 673 -13.95 -33.27 9.93
CA TYR A 673 -15.22 -33.24 10.63
C TYR A 673 -16.27 -32.47 9.83
N SER A 674 -17.30 -33.17 9.35
CA SER A 674 -18.39 -32.56 8.58
C SER A 674 -19.77 -32.91 9.13
N SER A 675 -19.91 -33.28 10.40
CA SER A 675 -21.07 -34.06 10.88
C SER A 675 -21.81 -33.41 12.05
N SER A 676 -22.59 -32.39 11.75
CA SER A 676 -23.70 -31.96 12.60
C SER A 676 -25.01 -32.24 11.89
N GLY A 677 -26.06 -32.63 12.63
CA GLY A 677 -27.35 -33.05 12.07
C GLY A 677 -27.84 -32.12 10.96
N GLY A 678 -27.87 -32.64 9.72
CA GLY A 678 -28.24 -31.86 8.52
C GLY A 678 -27.10 -31.44 7.60
N SER A 679 -25.84 -31.78 7.89
CA SER A 679 -24.70 -31.39 7.04
C SER A 679 -24.81 -31.90 5.58
N ARG A 680 -24.23 -31.10 4.68
CA ARG A 680 -24.33 -31.17 3.22
C ARG A 680 -22.95 -30.97 2.61
N THR A 681 -21.99 -31.82 2.97
CA THR A 681 -20.62 -31.77 2.44
C THR A 681 -20.40 -32.87 1.39
N VAL A 682 -19.96 -32.52 0.18
CA VAL A 682 -19.49 -33.51 -0.79
C VAL A 682 -17.97 -33.52 -0.75
N ALA A 683 -17.34 -34.67 -0.51
CA ALA A 683 -15.89 -34.77 -0.40
C ALA A 683 -15.32 -35.77 -1.42
N SER A 684 -14.43 -35.32 -2.30
CA SER A 684 -13.59 -36.16 -3.16
C SER A 684 -12.17 -36.12 -2.61
N ILE A 685 -11.65 -37.26 -2.18
CA ILE A 685 -10.34 -37.37 -1.53
C ILE A 685 -9.51 -38.39 -2.31
N SER A 686 -8.40 -37.97 -2.89
CA SER A 686 -7.49 -38.80 -3.70
C SER A 686 -6.07 -38.79 -3.15
N ASP A 687 -5.37 -39.93 -3.28
CA ASP A 687 -3.93 -40.07 -3.03
C ASP A 687 -3.46 -39.50 -1.67
N THR A 688 -4.30 -39.67 -0.65
CA THR A 688 -4.21 -38.96 0.64
C THR A 688 -3.99 -39.92 1.80
N PHE A 689 -3.16 -39.49 2.76
CA PHE A 689 -2.90 -40.20 4.01
C PHE A 689 -3.78 -39.68 5.13
N PHE A 690 -4.46 -40.57 5.83
CA PHE A 690 -5.20 -40.25 7.05
C PHE A 690 -4.33 -40.60 8.25
N ASN A 691 -3.64 -39.59 8.80
CA ASN A 691 -2.67 -39.70 9.89
C ASN A 691 -3.22 -39.13 11.21
N ALA A 692 -4.20 -39.82 11.80
CA ALA A 692 -4.84 -39.37 13.03
C ALA A 692 -3.84 -39.28 14.22
N SER A 693 -3.67 -38.09 14.80
CA SER A 693 -2.87 -37.88 16.02
C SER A 693 -3.63 -37.04 17.06
N ILE A 694 -3.66 -37.50 18.32
CA ILE A 694 -4.31 -36.83 19.47
C ILE A 694 -3.28 -36.66 20.60
N HIS A 695 -3.20 -35.51 21.27
CA HIS A 695 -2.26 -35.33 22.39
C HIS A 695 -2.92 -35.01 23.76
N SER A 696 -4.25 -35.01 23.88
CA SER A 696 -4.95 -34.75 25.15
C SER A 696 -5.88 -35.88 25.60
N ASP A 697 -6.13 -35.97 26.92
CA ASP A 697 -7.10 -36.90 27.54
C ASP A 697 -8.57 -36.47 27.37
N SER A 698 -8.80 -35.32 26.74
CA SER A 698 -10.15 -34.85 26.42
C SER A 698 -10.71 -35.61 25.22
N ALA A 699 -11.27 -36.77 25.52
CA ALA A 699 -12.03 -37.60 24.61
C ALA A 699 -13.18 -36.82 23.94
N SER A 700 -13.05 -36.54 22.64
CA SER A 700 -14.20 -36.48 21.74
C SER A 700 -13.89 -37.41 20.57
N ASN A 701 -14.44 -38.62 20.66
CA ASN A 701 -13.98 -39.86 20.04
C ASN A 701 -14.18 -40.00 18.53
N MET A 702 -14.03 -38.95 17.71
CA MET A 702 -14.24 -39.04 16.24
C MET A 702 -13.35 -38.05 15.47
N LEU A 703 -12.19 -38.50 14.98
CA LEU A 703 -11.26 -37.65 14.19
C LEU A 703 -11.70 -37.50 12.73
N TYR A 704 -12.41 -38.51 12.21
CA TYR A 704 -12.94 -38.51 10.86
C TYR A 704 -14.42 -38.86 10.88
N ARG A 705 -15.24 -37.82 10.73
CA ARG A 705 -16.70 -37.91 10.82
C ARG A 705 -17.31 -37.27 9.57
N THR A 706 -17.81 -38.09 8.65
CA THR A 706 -18.42 -37.63 7.39
C THR A 706 -19.90 -37.97 7.35
N SER A 707 -20.75 -36.96 7.14
CA SER A 707 -22.21 -37.13 7.17
C SER A 707 -22.88 -37.13 5.79
N SER A 708 -22.13 -37.16 4.70
CA SER A 708 -22.66 -36.97 3.33
C SER A 708 -21.73 -37.54 2.24
N GLN A 709 -22.20 -37.48 0.97
CA GLN A 709 -21.56 -38.08 -0.21
C GLN A 709 -20.04 -37.88 -0.24
N SER A 710 -19.27 -38.93 0.00
CA SER A 710 -17.81 -38.89 -0.01
C SER A 710 -17.23 -39.95 -0.93
N ILE A 711 -16.18 -39.64 -1.68
CA ILE A 711 -15.45 -40.55 -2.54
C ILE A 711 -13.98 -40.54 -2.08
N LEU A 712 -13.46 -41.69 -1.68
CA LEU A 712 -12.04 -41.87 -1.35
C LEU A 712 -11.41 -42.75 -2.42
N ILE A 713 -10.39 -42.24 -3.08
CA ILE A 713 -9.63 -42.93 -4.13
C ILE A 713 -8.19 -43.03 -3.66
N ALA A 714 -7.59 -44.23 -3.70
CA ALA A 714 -6.18 -44.42 -3.41
C ALA A 714 -5.71 -43.81 -2.07
N CYS A 715 -6.54 -43.91 -1.03
CA CYS A 715 -6.20 -43.34 0.28
C CYS A 715 -5.56 -44.38 1.20
N PHE A 716 -4.72 -43.94 2.14
CA PHE A 716 -4.17 -44.78 3.21
C PHE A 716 -4.73 -44.39 4.57
N LEU A 717 -5.34 -45.34 5.29
CA LEU A 717 -5.84 -45.13 6.65
C LEU A 717 -4.82 -45.70 7.65
N SER A 718 -4.15 -44.81 8.39
CA SER A 718 -3.19 -45.20 9.43
C SER A 718 -3.88 -45.60 10.74
N VAL A 719 -3.17 -46.32 11.62
CA VAL A 719 -3.68 -46.51 12.99
C VAL A 719 -3.59 -45.17 13.75
N PRO A 720 -4.69 -44.73 14.39
CA PRO A 720 -4.69 -43.51 15.21
C PRO A 720 -3.68 -43.58 16.35
N LYS A 721 -2.97 -42.46 16.59
CA LYS A 721 -2.03 -42.32 17.70
C LYS A 721 -2.56 -41.33 18.74
N LYS A 722 -2.37 -41.66 20.03
CA LYS A 722 -2.53 -40.75 21.16
C LYS A 722 -1.18 -40.57 21.86
N ASN A 723 -0.68 -39.34 21.94
CA ASN A 723 0.64 -39.04 22.52
C ASN A 723 1.75 -39.95 21.93
N ASP A 724 1.78 -40.06 20.60
CA ASP A 724 2.66 -40.95 19.82
C ASP A 724 2.51 -42.46 20.10
N LYS A 725 1.56 -42.87 20.93
CA LYS A 725 1.24 -44.27 21.21
C LYS A 725 0.01 -44.70 20.42
N THR A 726 0.09 -45.89 19.82
CA THR A 726 -1.05 -46.51 19.15
C THR A 726 -2.24 -46.66 20.09
N ILE A 727 -3.44 -46.27 19.65
CA ILE A 727 -4.68 -46.51 20.40
C ILE A 727 -5.26 -47.86 19.96
N GLU A 728 -4.83 -48.94 20.61
CA GLU A 728 -5.38 -50.28 20.35
C GLU A 728 -6.77 -50.42 20.99
N GLY A 729 -7.82 -50.63 20.17
CA GLY A 729 -9.17 -50.97 20.63
C GLY A 729 -10.33 -50.03 20.21
N GLU A 730 -10.05 -48.82 19.69
CA GLU A 730 -11.10 -47.84 19.28
C GLU A 730 -10.93 -47.30 17.84
N ILE A 731 -10.43 -48.13 16.91
CA ILE A 731 -10.36 -47.76 15.48
C ILE A 731 -11.76 -47.43 14.93
N ILE A 732 -12.77 -48.19 15.39
CA ILE A 732 -14.18 -47.97 15.12
C ILE A 732 -14.60 -46.55 15.51
N GLY A 733 -14.12 -46.01 16.65
CA GLY A 733 -14.42 -44.64 17.10
C GLY A 733 -13.87 -43.57 16.14
N THR A 734 -12.65 -43.77 15.66
CA THR A 734 -11.87 -42.73 14.97
C THR A 734 -12.31 -42.47 13.52
N TYR A 735 -12.65 -43.53 12.78
CA TYR A 735 -13.16 -43.44 11.41
C TYR A 735 -14.66 -43.82 11.40
N GLU A 736 -15.56 -42.84 11.51
CA GLU A 736 -17.02 -43.11 11.67
C GLU A 736 -17.59 -44.00 10.56
N PHE A 737 -17.15 -43.79 9.33
CA PHE A 737 -17.68 -44.46 8.15
C PHE A 737 -17.34 -45.97 8.10
N LEU A 738 -16.58 -46.48 9.07
CA LEU A 738 -16.27 -47.92 9.22
C LEU A 738 -17.10 -48.63 10.32
N LYS A 739 -18.04 -47.94 11.00
CA LYS A 739 -18.84 -48.49 12.14
C LYS A 739 -20.06 -49.36 11.70
N LYS A 740 -20.34 -50.42 12.47
CA LYS A 740 -21.56 -51.28 12.42
C LYS A 740 -22.82 -50.56 12.96
N ASN A 741 -23.98 -50.74 12.32
CA ASN A 741 -25.31 -50.36 12.83
C ASN A 741 -25.39 -48.98 13.51
N ILE A 742 -25.53 -47.90 12.71
CA ILE A 742 -26.31 -46.74 13.18
C ILE A 742 -27.79 -47.11 12.97
N ALA A 743 -28.26 -48.09 13.73
CA ALA A 743 -29.69 -48.30 13.88
C ALA A 743 -30.23 -47.07 14.62
N ASN A 744 -30.85 -46.15 13.87
CA ASN A 744 -31.72 -45.04 14.32
C ASN A 744 -31.22 -43.57 14.35
N SER A 745 -30.23 -43.09 13.57
CA SER A 745 -30.11 -41.60 13.48
C SER A 745 -29.48 -40.90 12.27
N ILE A 746 -28.90 -41.54 11.25
CA ILE A 746 -28.42 -40.77 10.06
C ILE A 746 -28.69 -41.53 8.77
N ALA A 747 -29.86 -41.30 8.18
CA ALA A 747 -30.36 -42.01 7.01
C ALA A 747 -29.71 -41.64 5.65
N ASN A 748 -28.55 -40.97 5.56
CA ASN A 748 -28.07 -40.38 4.29
C ASN A 748 -26.54 -40.30 4.07
N THR A 749 -25.73 -41.23 4.61
CA THR A 749 -24.28 -41.29 4.29
C THR A 749 -24.00 -42.20 3.10
N SER A 750 -23.63 -41.64 1.95
CA SER A 750 -23.10 -42.41 0.81
C SER A 750 -21.58 -42.25 0.74
N ILE A 751 -20.82 -43.31 0.97
CA ILE A 751 -19.36 -43.30 0.82
C ILE A 751 -18.93 -44.29 -0.26
N CYS A 752 -18.09 -43.86 -1.19
CA CYS A 752 -17.45 -44.69 -2.20
C CYS A 752 -15.97 -44.84 -1.85
N LEU A 753 -15.45 -46.07 -1.85
CA LEU A 753 -14.06 -46.37 -1.53
C LEU A 753 -13.44 -47.12 -2.71
N GLN A 754 -12.42 -46.55 -3.34
CA GLN A 754 -11.73 -47.19 -4.46
C GLN A 754 -10.23 -47.25 -4.17
N GLY A 755 -9.68 -48.45 -4.03
CA GLY A 755 -8.24 -48.59 -3.81
C GLY A 755 -7.75 -48.08 -2.45
N VAL A 756 -8.59 -48.12 -1.42
CA VAL A 756 -8.24 -47.65 -0.07
C VAL A 756 -7.46 -48.73 0.68
N ILE A 757 -6.34 -48.36 1.29
CA ILE A 757 -5.44 -49.25 2.04
C ILE A 757 -5.59 -49.00 3.53
N LEU A 758 -5.70 -50.07 4.32
CA LEU A 758 -5.66 -50.02 5.78
C LEU A 758 -4.27 -50.39 6.28
N ASP A 759 -3.80 -49.68 7.31
CA ASP A 759 -2.65 -50.10 8.10
C ASP A 759 -2.89 -51.51 8.68
N ASN A 760 -1.84 -52.33 8.72
CA ASN A 760 -1.91 -53.73 9.16
C ASN A 760 -2.32 -53.87 10.62
N ALA A 761 -2.02 -52.86 11.44
CA ALA A 761 -2.43 -52.83 12.84
C ALA A 761 -3.93 -52.49 13.02
N ILE A 762 -4.67 -52.20 11.95
CA ILE A 762 -6.14 -52.09 11.98
C ILE A 762 -6.80 -53.46 11.90
N ASP A 763 -7.51 -53.89 12.95
CA ASP A 763 -8.24 -55.17 12.94
C ASP A 763 -9.44 -55.14 11.97
N LYS A 764 -9.38 -55.91 10.88
CA LYS A 764 -10.48 -56.03 9.91
C LYS A 764 -11.75 -56.62 10.53
N ARG A 765 -11.63 -57.46 11.57
CA ARG A 765 -12.79 -58.11 12.21
C ARG A 765 -13.69 -57.10 12.95
N SER A 766 -13.15 -55.92 13.26
CA SER A 766 -13.90 -54.82 13.85
C SER A 766 -14.54 -53.92 12.78
N ILE A 767 -14.30 -54.19 11.49
CA ILE A 767 -14.86 -53.44 10.36
C ILE A 767 -16.03 -54.27 9.81
N GLU A 768 -17.24 -53.74 9.95
CA GLU A 768 -18.40 -54.26 9.23
C GLU A 768 -18.82 -53.23 8.21
N MET A 769 -18.46 -53.48 6.94
CA MET A 769 -19.05 -52.71 5.85
C MET A 769 -20.51 -53.14 5.72
N PRO A 770 -21.49 -52.24 5.87
CA PRO A 770 -22.84 -52.58 5.46
C PRO A 770 -22.76 -53.01 3.99
N GLU A 771 -23.53 -54.04 3.60
CA GLU A 771 -23.79 -54.28 2.19
C GLU A 771 -24.38 -52.96 1.64
N PHE A 772 -23.55 -52.17 0.96
CA PHE A 772 -23.93 -50.85 0.44
C PHE A 772 -24.87 -51.06 -0.76
N GLY A 773 -26.13 -51.39 -0.48
CA GLY A 773 -27.24 -51.26 -1.40
C GLY A 773 -27.61 -49.78 -1.52
N LEU A 774 -27.04 -49.11 -2.52
CA LEU A 774 -27.36 -47.73 -2.87
C LEU A 774 -28.84 -47.59 -3.27
N PHE A 775 -29.57 -46.69 -2.61
CA PHE A 775 -30.73 -46.03 -3.23
C PHE A 775 -30.32 -44.61 -3.63
N TYR A 776 -30.65 -44.27 -4.88
CA TYR A 776 -30.42 -43.02 -5.63
C TYR A 776 -29.12 -42.88 -6.45
N GLY A 777 -29.26 -43.28 -7.73
CA GLY A 777 -28.39 -42.88 -8.85
C GLY A 777 -27.28 -43.89 -9.15
N ASN A 778 -27.31 -44.49 -10.35
CA ASN A 778 -26.42 -45.55 -10.85
C ASN A 778 -24.91 -45.34 -10.59
N TRP A 779 -24.40 -45.80 -9.43
CA TRP A 779 -22.96 -45.96 -9.18
C TRP A 779 -22.70 -47.41 -8.75
N HIS A 780 -21.83 -48.10 -9.48
CA HIS A 780 -21.48 -49.50 -9.23
C HIS A 780 -20.57 -49.63 -7.99
N SER A 781 -20.94 -50.55 -7.10
CA SER A 781 -20.19 -50.92 -5.91
C SER A 781 -18.93 -51.72 -6.26
N GLN A 782 -17.75 -51.08 -6.16
CA GLN A 782 -16.47 -51.77 -5.98
C GLN A 782 -15.71 -51.18 -4.79
N SER A 783 -16.33 -51.21 -3.61
CA SER A 783 -15.65 -50.90 -2.35
C SER A 783 -14.55 -51.93 -2.09
N THR A 784 -13.31 -51.57 -2.38
CA THR A 784 -12.16 -52.46 -2.23
C THR A 784 -11.19 -51.91 -1.18
N LEU A 785 -11.23 -52.52 0.01
CA LEU A 785 -10.25 -52.30 1.09
C LEU A 785 -9.09 -53.30 0.94
N TYR A 786 -7.87 -52.81 0.80
CA TYR A 786 -6.66 -53.62 0.67
C TYR A 786 -5.79 -53.54 1.94
N ARG A 787 -4.98 -54.59 2.19
CA ARG A 787 -4.07 -54.72 3.34
C ARG A 787 -2.61 -54.90 2.90
N VAL A 788 -2.15 -54.12 1.91
CA VAL A 788 -0.82 -54.37 1.35
C VAL A 788 0.06 -53.13 1.36
N VAL A 789 1.02 -53.17 2.28
CA VAL A 789 2.05 -52.18 2.52
C VAL A 789 3.38 -52.92 2.58
N GLY A 790 4.41 -52.42 1.91
CA GLY A 790 5.76 -52.98 1.98
C GLY A 790 6.74 -52.31 1.01
N THR A 791 7.96 -52.82 0.89
CA THR A 791 8.96 -52.28 -0.05
C THR A 791 8.63 -52.62 -1.49
N GLY A 792 9.33 -52.02 -2.47
CA GLY A 792 9.12 -52.35 -3.89
C GLY A 792 9.23 -53.85 -4.20
N ILE A 793 10.05 -54.57 -3.43
CA ILE A 793 10.32 -56.02 -3.57
C ILE A 793 9.22 -56.88 -2.93
N GLN A 794 8.54 -56.38 -1.90
CA GLN A 794 7.42 -57.06 -1.24
C GLN A 794 6.09 -56.93 -2.01
N ARG A 795 6.14 -56.29 -3.19
CA ARG A 795 4.98 -56.08 -4.04
C ARG A 795 4.56 -57.39 -4.71
N PRO A 796 3.27 -57.76 -4.70
CA PRO A 796 2.80 -58.94 -5.42
C PRO A 796 3.19 -58.85 -6.91
N ALA A 797 3.79 -59.92 -7.45
CA ALA A 797 4.21 -59.95 -8.85
C ALA A 797 3.01 -59.97 -9.81
N THR A 798 1.91 -60.62 -9.43
CA THR A 798 0.71 -60.83 -10.26
C THR A 798 -0.60 -60.78 -9.45
N PRO A 799 -0.97 -59.63 -8.86
CA PRO A 799 -2.28 -59.51 -8.21
C PRO A 799 -3.40 -59.33 -9.25
N PRO A 800 -4.69 -59.34 -8.85
CA PRO A 800 -5.79 -58.99 -9.74
C PRO A 800 -5.69 -57.56 -10.29
N ASN A 801 -6.28 -57.29 -11.46
CA ASN A 801 -6.43 -55.91 -11.95
C ASN A 801 -7.25 -55.07 -10.95
N GLY A 802 -6.83 -53.81 -10.75
CA GLY A 802 -7.37 -52.89 -9.75
C GLY A 802 -6.78 -53.06 -8.34
N PHE A 803 -5.88 -54.03 -8.13
CA PHE A 803 -5.28 -54.24 -6.81
C PHE A 803 -4.32 -53.11 -6.45
N VAL A 804 -4.44 -52.61 -5.23
CA VAL A 804 -3.68 -51.45 -4.78
C VAL A 804 -2.63 -51.84 -3.72
N TYR A 805 -1.43 -51.26 -3.83
CA TYR A 805 -0.28 -51.53 -2.96
C TYR A 805 0.42 -50.24 -2.56
N ARG A 806 0.72 -50.08 -1.28
CA ARG A 806 1.54 -48.97 -0.79
C ARG A 806 3.01 -49.37 -0.77
N ASN A 807 3.81 -48.65 -1.55
CA ASN A 807 5.26 -48.77 -1.48
C ASN A 807 5.80 -47.88 -0.34
N THR A 808 6.50 -48.50 0.60
CA THR A 808 7.07 -47.84 1.79
C THR A 808 8.34 -47.07 1.50
N GLU A 809 9.05 -47.38 0.41
CA GLU A 809 10.32 -46.73 0.05
C GLU A 809 10.11 -45.32 -0.51
N ASP A 810 9.06 -45.13 -1.32
CA ASP A 810 8.73 -43.86 -1.97
C ASP A 810 7.42 -43.23 -1.42
N SER A 811 6.78 -43.90 -0.45
CA SER A 811 5.47 -43.51 0.10
C SER A 811 4.36 -43.34 -0.94
N THR A 812 4.46 -43.99 -2.11
CA THR A 812 3.43 -43.91 -3.16
C THR A 812 2.45 -45.08 -3.11
N ILE A 813 1.24 -44.83 -3.62
CA ILE A 813 0.21 -45.84 -3.80
C ILE A 813 0.17 -46.23 -5.28
N LYS A 814 0.24 -47.54 -5.55
CA LYS A 814 0.31 -48.10 -6.91
C LYS A 814 -0.88 -49.02 -7.14
N THR A 815 -1.47 -48.97 -8.33
CA THR A 815 -2.50 -49.91 -8.78
C THR A 815 -1.91 -50.89 -9.79
N PHE A 816 -2.34 -52.15 -9.73
CA PHE A 816 -1.98 -53.16 -10.71
C PHE A 816 -3.05 -53.21 -11.80
N PHE A 817 -2.66 -53.02 -13.05
CA PHE A 817 -3.55 -53.13 -14.19
C PHE A 817 -2.79 -53.71 -15.39
N GLU A 818 -3.41 -54.60 -16.17
CA GLU A 818 -2.84 -55.17 -17.39
C GLU A 818 -1.39 -55.69 -17.22
N GLY A 819 -1.11 -56.37 -16.11
CA GLY A 819 0.20 -57.00 -15.87
C GLY A 819 1.29 -56.04 -15.37
N LYS A 820 0.98 -54.77 -15.09
CA LYS A 820 1.93 -53.76 -14.63
C LYS A 820 1.42 -52.99 -13.43
N TRP A 821 2.35 -52.49 -12.64
CA TRP A 821 2.07 -51.55 -11.56
C TRP A 821 2.20 -50.12 -12.06
N TYR A 822 1.14 -49.35 -11.94
CA TYR A 822 1.10 -47.94 -12.24
C TYR A 822 1.01 -47.13 -10.94
N PRO A 823 1.67 -45.97 -10.83
CA PRO A 823 1.27 -45.00 -9.81
C PRO A 823 -0.20 -44.65 -10.05
N ILE A 824 -0.98 -44.53 -8.99
CA ILE A 824 -2.29 -43.90 -9.12
C ILE A 824 -2.00 -42.41 -9.30
N GLN A 825 -2.17 -41.92 -10.52
CA GLN A 825 -2.23 -40.49 -10.82
C GLN A 825 -3.69 -40.21 -11.17
N GLY A 826 -4.28 -39.25 -10.46
CA GLY A 826 -5.73 -38.99 -10.40
C GLY A 826 -6.49 -38.94 -11.72
#